data_AF-A0A2S0XFL0-F1
#
_entry.id   AF-A0A2S0XFL0-F1
#
_cell.length_a   1.000
_cell.length_b   1.000
_cell.length_c   1.000
_cell.angle_alpha   90.00
_cell.angle_beta   90.00
_cell.angle_gamma   90.00
#
_symmetry.space_group_name_H-M   'P 1'
#
loop_
_entity.id
_entity.type
_entity.pdbx_description
1 polymer ?
#
loop_
_entity_poly.entity_id
_entity_poly.type
_entity_poly.pdbx_seq_one_letter_code
_entity_poly.pdbx_strand_id
1 'polypeptide(L)'
;MPSVPSYQPGQVRDRPIHQQGITVRATPDDMGAAIGRGMESAAAGVAQVGDALARVKALEDETIARRGRNEYMSELDALRYDPEGGYLQRTGKDAIDGLPAYNTKLAELRQKHAAKMTPAQQNLFAAAVDPLEADARRSGLIHKGNSLKEFVVEEARNGAENLKNEALINYRDSAQWQKYTSAGLQEIATLGEKLGWTPEQLKQQQSDYLSDAHRLTALQLAGDDPVAATEYALKHRDNMSASDHLTLMREIMPLVGDAVTRDATVNASKPGARQFAASGLPSEAYSLLGVIAGTESPGYDVINGGSRFSSFSDHPRQKGAGGTSTAAGRYQVVKGTWDRVAGALGLPDFSPISQDVAAWWLAQQDYKTRTGRDLTADLRGGNYAEVRAGLGATWEGIHKLSDKQFSERMQASGGAVETGKVVFSPRVEGMLAGLPANYAARLRESADTGLSTFLTQQNAQIKAHRVAVVDDYKLRIASDDTSLTRAEILDDPIIDKGDKATILNSLAEKLGDTFKTQKAVEAFQAGRLAIDPYDSDGRKLTDNVWKSIATTVEPARLRPVMEDLVRQTGIVPQPVANAIRADLTSGKVANVAGAARLALSLHSIDTAAFDRRDGGKEIQDAAVAFSHLTGNVGLSAEAAAQRLIDMRDPEKLRERTALMQSKPIKDFVDGQAVESAVRDIFDPGLIGTDPKLGETPAQSAAMVVEYRSLLEESLFDAAGDQDTAKALAADRFRRRYGTSDFSISGSKVVTRLPPEVVYPAGKDGTHDYIRQQVKAALSAAGAASDKVFLQADGLTDRDFKAGKPARYQVWYEKDGVLEMFRLPFFAVPPSRADLAAAKRERSELKRDENRSRLEAGRDREGNLDRFLDGNPLTGEQ
;
A
#
# COMPACT_ATOMS: atom_id res chain seq x y z
N MET A 1 28.68 27.44 28.08
CA MET A 1 29.34 26.21 28.56
C MET A 1 28.60 25.73 29.79
N PRO A 2 28.13 24.47 29.77
CA PRO A 2 28.70 23.48 30.68
C PRO A 2 29.10 22.18 29.95
N SER A 3 30.08 21.51 30.55
CA SER A 3 30.87 20.39 30.04
C SER A 3 30.15 19.04 30.13
N VAL A 4 30.31 18.23 29.09
CA VAL A 4 29.99 16.79 29.07
C VAL A 4 31.10 16.02 29.80
N PRO A 5 30.80 15.05 30.69
CA PRO A 5 31.82 14.18 31.24
C PRO A 5 32.31 13.18 30.19
N SER A 6 33.61 13.22 29.90
CA SER A 6 34.34 12.18 29.19
C SER A 6 34.59 10.98 30.09
N TYR A 7 34.40 9.77 29.55
CA TYR A 7 35.01 8.56 30.09
C TYR A 7 35.98 8.01 29.04
N GLN A 8 37.26 7.97 29.42
CA GLN A 8 38.35 7.30 28.71
C GLN A 8 38.87 6.14 29.57
N PRO A 9 39.63 5.19 28.99
CA PRO A 9 39.31 3.77 29.07
C PRO A 9 40.34 2.95 29.85
N GLY A 10 39.90 1.77 30.29
CA GLY A 10 40.77 0.62 30.52
C GLY A 10 41.23 0.42 31.96
N GLN A 11 40.67 -0.59 32.63
CA GLN A 11 41.47 -1.77 32.97
C GLN A 11 40.60 -3.01 33.19
N VAL A 12 40.98 -4.00 32.40
CA VAL A 12 40.47 -5.36 32.22
C VAL A 12 40.40 -6.14 33.53
N ARG A 13 39.29 -6.84 33.75
CA ARG A 13 39.26 -8.12 34.47
C ARG A 13 38.69 -9.16 33.53
N ASP A 14 39.57 -10.05 33.08
CA ASP A 14 39.28 -11.15 32.17
C ASP A 14 38.15 -12.03 32.69
N ARG A 15 37.18 -12.31 31.82
CA ARG A 15 36.24 -13.41 31.97
C ARG A 15 36.49 -14.43 30.85
N PRO A 16 36.46 -15.74 31.14
CA PRO A 16 36.97 -16.76 30.22
C PRO A 16 36.19 -16.84 28.91
N ILE A 17 36.94 -16.92 27.82
CA ILE A 17 36.47 -17.24 26.48
C ILE A 17 36.12 -18.74 26.44
N HIS A 18 34.81 -19.03 26.35
CA HIS A 18 34.31 -20.26 25.74
C HIS A 18 33.13 -19.91 24.82
N GLN A 19 33.44 -19.35 23.65
CA GLN A 19 32.59 -19.55 22.49
C GLN A 19 32.87 -20.95 21.94
N GLN A 20 32.16 -21.95 22.46
CA GLN A 20 31.85 -23.11 21.65
C GLN A 20 30.51 -22.80 20.97
N GLY A 21 30.56 -22.55 19.67
CA GLY A 21 29.37 -22.49 18.85
C GLY A 21 28.64 -23.83 18.96
N ILE A 22 27.44 -23.81 19.53
CA ILE A 22 26.52 -24.92 19.37
C ILE A 22 26.01 -24.85 17.94
N THR A 23 26.74 -25.47 17.01
CA THR A 23 26.17 -25.97 15.77
C THR A 23 25.21 -27.09 16.12
N VAL A 24 23.91 -26.79 16.22
CA VAL A 24 22.88 -27.82 16.13
C VAL A 24 22.80 -28.24 14.66
N ARG A 25 23.59 -29.25 14.27
CA ARG A 25 23.27 -30.09 13.13
C ARG A 25 22.46 -31.26 13.68
N ALA A 26 21.14 -31.17 13.60
CA ALA A 26 20.30 -32.34 13.60
C ALA A 26 19.97 -32.62 12.13
N THR A 27 20.47 -33.72 11.58
CA THR A 27 19.96 -34.21 10.29
C THR A 27 18.71 -35.06 10.55
N PRO A 28 17.84 -35.27 9.55
CA PRO A 28 16.72 -36.21 9.65
C PRO A 28 17.11 -37.65 10.09
N ASP A 29 18.39 -38.02 9.96
CA ASP A 29 18.93 -39.32 10.41
C ASP A 29 19.19 -39.39 11.93
N ASP A 30 19.35 -38.26 12.63
CA ASP A 30 19.63 -38.25 14.06
C ASP A 30 18.41 -38.60 14.92
N MET A 31 17.19 -38.35 14.42
CA MET A 31 15.94 -38.75 15.11
C MET A 31 15.64 -40.24 14.95
N GLY A 32 16.03 -40.84 13.82
CA GLY A 32 15.88 -42.28 13.55
C GLY A 32 16.94 -43.15 14.24
N ALA A 33 18.16 -42.65 14.41
CA ALA A 33 19.24 -43.40 15.04
C ALA A 33 19.10 -43.54 16.57
N ALA A 34 18.36 -42.65 17.24
CA ALA A 34 18.08 -42.77 18.67
C ALA A 34 17.04 -43.85 18.99
N ILE A 35 16.06 -44.05 18.10
CA ILE A 35 15.03 -45.09 18.24
C ILE A 35 15.60 -46.46 17.82
N GLY A 36 16.46 -46.50 16.78
CA GLY A 36 17.11 -47.73 16.32
C GLY A 36 18.15 -48.32 17.30
N ARG A 37 18.92 -47.48 17.99
CA ARG A 37 19.91 -47.95 18.99
C ARG A 37 19.29 -48.47 20.30
N GLY A 38 18.00 -48.20 20.52
CA GLY A 38 17.24 -48.77 21.65
C GLY A 38 16.90 -50.25 21.47
N MET A 39 16.93 -50.79 20.25
CA MET A 39 16.62 -52.20 19.99
C MET A 39 17.85 -53.11 19.85
N GLU A 40 19.06 -52.57 19.70
CA GLU A 40 20.29 -53.37 19.50
C GLU A 40 21.08 -53.65 20.80
N SER A 41 20.65 -53.09 21.94
CA SER A 41 21.27 -53.34 23.26
C SER A 41 20.51 -54.37 24.13
N ALA A 42 19.61 -55.16 23.52
CA ALA A 42 18.90 -56.24 24.21
C ALA A 42 19.76 -57.50 24.50
N ALA A 43 21.08 -57.41 24.39
CA ALA A 43 22.00 -58.53 24.61
C ALA A 43 22.90 -58.41 25.87
N ALA A 44 22.86 -57.30 26.62
CA ALA A 44 23.57 -57.23 27.91
C ALA A 44 22.95 -56.21 28.90
N GLY A 45 22.25 -56.71 29.92
CA GLY A 45 22.04 -55.98 31.18
C GLY A 45 20.63 -55.43 31.43
N VAL A 46 19.89 -56.11 32.31
CA VAL A 46 18.51 -55.80 32.74
C VAL A 46 18.36 -54.43 33.45
N ALA A 47 19.45 -53.77 33.84
CA ALA A 47 19.40 -52.47 34.53
C ALA A 47 19.24 -51.23 33.61
N GLN A 48 19.58 -51.31 32.32
CA GLN A 48 19.52 -50.15 31.39
C GLN A 48 18.15 -49.97 30.70
N VAL A 49 17.29 -50.99 30.71
CA VAL A 49 15.94 -50.95 30.12
C VAL A 49 15.00 -50.04 30.93
N GLY A 50 15.14 -50.00 32.26
CA GLY A 50 14.34 -49.13 33.13
C GLY A 50 14.56 -47.65 32.87
N ASP A 51 15.81 -47.23 32.66
CA ASP A 51 16.16 -45.83 32.39
C ASP A 51 15.78 -45.38 30.97
N ALA A 52 15.89 -46.28 29.99
CA ALA A 52 15.43 -46.00 28.63
C ALA A 52 13.90 -45.85 28.55
N LEU A 53 13.16 -46.74 29.22
CA LEU A 53 11.69 -46.65 29.33
C LEU A 53 11.25 -45.40 30.11
N ALA A 54 11.97 -45.02 31.18
CA ALA A 54 11.68 -43.79 31.93
C ALA A 54 11.90 -42.54 31.09
N ARG A 55 12.94 -42.50 30.22
CA ARG A 55 13.19 -41.39 29.29
C ARG A 55 12.15 -41.31 28.18
N VAL A 56 11.73 -42.44 27.61
CA VAL A 56 10.65 -42.48 26.62
C VAL A 56 9.34 -41.99 27.24
N LYS A 57 9.01 -42.46 28.45
CA LYS A 57 7.83 -41.99 29.18
C LYS A 57 7.89 -40.49 29.53
N ALA A 58 9.06 -39.97 29.91
CA ALA A 58 9.25 -38.55 30.15
C ALA A 58 9.07 -37.70 28.87
N LEU A 59 9.55 -38.18 27.72
CA LEU A 59 9.33 -37.53 26.42
C LEU A 59 7.86 -37.57 25.99
N GLU A 60 7.16 -38.68 26.24
CA GLU A 60 5.72 -38.81 26.00
C GLU A 60 4.92 -37.85 26.89
N ASP A 61 5.22 -37.81 28.19
CA ASP A 61 4.59 -36.91 29.15
C ASP A 61 4.82 -35.44 28.80
N GLU A 62 6.04 -35.08 28.40
CA GLU A 62 6.38 -33.73 27.94
C GLU A 62 5.64 -33.36 26.65
N THR A 63 5.51 -34.29 25.71
CA THR A 63 4.80 -34.08 24.44
C THR A 63 3.30 -33.85 24.66
N ILE A 64 2.68 -34.62 25.57
CA ILE A 64 1.26 -34.46 25.95
C ILE A 64 1.05 -33.12 26.67
N ALA A 65 1.93 -32.75 27.60
CA ALA A 65 1.87 -31.45 28.28
C ALA A 65 2.05 -30.28 27.30
N ARG A 66 2.97 -30.38 26.34
CA ARG A 66 3.18 -29.39 25.27
C ARG A 66 1.94 -29.24 24.37
N ARG A 67 1.28 -30.35 24.01
CA ARG A 67 0.02 -30.32 23.25
C ARG A 67 -1.07 -29.59 24.03
N GLY A 68 -1.30 -29.97 25.29
CA GLY A 68 -2.30 -29.34 26.13
C GLY A 68 -2.04 -27.85 26.35
N ARG A 69 -0.79 -27.42 26.50
CA ARG A 69 -0.42 -26.00 26.54
C ARG A 69 -0.77 -25.27 25.24
N ASN A 70 -0.50 -25.86 24.08
CA ASN A 70 -0.80 -25.23 22.79
C ASN A 70 -2.33 -25.06 22.59
N GLU A 71 -3.12 -26.06 22.97
CA GLU A 71 -4.59 -25.98 22.96
C GLU A 71 -5.09 -24.91 23.93
N TYR A 72 -4.55 -24.89 25.16
CA TYR A 72 -4.83 -23.87 26.16
C TYR A 72 -4.53 -22.45 25.64
N MET A 73 -3.39 -22.25 24.94
CA MET A 73 -3.03 -20.96 24.35
C MET A 73 -4.06 -20.49 23.33
N SER A 74 -4.52 -21.38 22.44
CA SER A 74 -5.52 -21.03 21.42
C SER A 74 -6.86 -20.60 22.04
N GLU A 75 -7.32 -21.29 23.09
CA GLU A 75 -8.57 -20.95 23.77
C GLU A 75 -8.42 -19.73 24.70
N LEU A 76 -7.24 -19.53 25.28
CA LEU A 76 -6.90 -18.32 26.04
C LEU A 76 -6.95 -17.08 25.15
N ASP A 77 -6.44 -17.17 23.91
CA ASP A 77 -6.48 -16.08 22.96
C ASP A 77 -7.91 -15.72 22.58
N ALA A 78 -8.78 -16.70 22.35
CA ALA A 78 -10.21 -16.45 22.13
C ALA A 78 -10.86 -15.76 23.34
N LEU A 79 -10.62 -16.24 24.55
CA LEU A 79 -11.15 -15.63 25.77
C LEU A 79 -10.72 -14.17 25.96
N ARG A 80 -9.51 -13.81 25.49
CA ARG A 80 -8.96 -12.45 25.57
C ARG A 80 -9.43 -11.55 24.45
N TYR A 81 -9.36 -12.02 23.20
CA TYR A 81 -9.34 -11.18 22.02
C TYR A 81 -10.49 -11.40 21.04
N ASP A 82 -11.35 -12.40 21.27
CA ASP A 82 -12.50 -12.66 20.41
C ASP A 82 -13.34 -11.38 20.18
N PRO A 83 -13.63 -10.99 18.92
CA PRO A 83 -14.30 -9.74 18.61
C PRO A 83 -15.70 -9.60 19.21
N GLU A 84 -16.41 -10.71 19.39
CA GLU A 84 -17.81 -10.70 19.85
C GLU A 84 -17.94 -10.93 21.37
N GLY A 85 -17.03 -11.69 21.98
CA GLY A 85 -17.13 -12.13 23.37
C GLY A 85 -15.87 -11.99 24.22
N GLY A 86 -14.74 -11.58 23.64
CA GLY A 86 -13.45 -11.46 24.32
C GLY A 86 -13.45 -10.38 25.39
N TYR A 87 -12.82 -10.66 26.54
CA TYR A 87 -12.83 -9.71 27.66
C TYR A 87 -12.17 -8.36 27.33
N LEU A 88 -11.11 -8.36 26.52
CA LEU A 88 -10.37 -7.14 26.17
C LEU A 88 -11.10 -6.27 25.13
N GLN A 89 -12.22 -6.74 24.57
CA GLN A 89 -13.08 -5.92 23.69
C GLN A 89 -14.13 -5.12 24.48
N ARG A 90 -14.37 -5.47 25.75
CA ARG A 90 -15.32 -4.73 26.60
C ARG A 90 -14.74 -3.39 27.01
N THR A 91 -15.57 -2.36 27.11
CA THR A 91 -15.17 -1.01 27.53
C THR A 91 -16.05 -0.50 28.68
N GLY A 92 -15.66 0.62 29.30
CA GLY A 92 -16.43 1.27 30.35
C GLY A 92 -16.82 0.34 31.50
N LYS A 93 -18.08 0.39 31.93
CA LYS A 93 -18.63 -0.41 33.04
C LYS A 93 -18.53 -1.92 32.80
N ASP A 94 -18.74 -2.37 31.57
CA ASP A 94 -18.74 -3.81 31.23
C ASP A 94 -17.36 -4.46 31.37
N ALA A 95 -16.29 -3.69 31.15
CA ALA A 95 -14.92 -4.14 31.42
C ALA A 95 -14.64 -4.23 32.93
N ILE A 96 -15.13 -3.27 33.71
CA ILE A 96 -14.93 -3.21 35.18
C ILE A 96 -15.60 -4.39 35.87
N ASP A 97 -16.85 -4.66 35.49
CA ASP A 97 -17.71 -5.69 36.06
C ASP A 97 -17.39 -7.09 35.47
N GLY A 98 -16.80 -7.15 34.27
CA GLY A 98 -16.46 -8.39 33.59
C GLY A 98 -15.21 -9.12 34.09
N LEU A 99 -14.30 -8.45 34.82
CA LEU A 99 -13.01 -9.05 35.24
C LEU A 99 -13.16 -10.32 36.10
N PRO A 100 -14.08 -10.38 37.09
CA PRO A 100 -14.27 -11.60 37.88
C PRO A 100 -14.68 -12.79 37.00
N ALA A 101 -15.62 -12.59 36.07
CA ALA A 101 -16.07 -13.63 35.16
C ALA A 101 -14.95 -14.11 34.21
N TYR A 102 -14.11 -13.18 33.72
CA TYR A 102 -12.91 -13.51 32.95
C TYR A 102 -11.92 -14.37 33.74
N ASN A 103 -11.63 -14.01 35.00
CA ASN A 103 -10.72 -14.78 35.86
C ASN A 103 -11.28 -16.18 36.18
N THR A 104 -12.59 -16.32 36.36
CA THR A 104 -13.24 -17.63 36.52
C THR A 104 -13.05 -18.49 35.28
N LYS A 105 -13.35 -17.96 34.09
CA LYS A 105 -13.17 -18.68 32.82
C LYS A 105 -11.71 -19.09 32.57
N LEU A 106 -10.75 -18.25 32.99
CA LEU A 106 -9.32 -18.58 32.93
C LEU A 106 -8.97 -19.80 33.78
N ALA A 107 -9.52 -19.89 35.01
CA ALA A 107 -9.31 -21.03 35.90
C ALA A 107 -9.99 -22.31 35.38
N GLU A 108 -11.22 -22.18 34.86
CA GLU A 108 -11.96 -23.28 34.22
C GLU A 108 -11.19 -23.84 33.02
N LEU A 109 -10.59 -22.96 32.20
CA LEU A 109 -9.78 -23.36 31.05
C LEU A 109 -8.55 -24.18 31.47
N ARG A 110 -7.85 -23.76 32.52
CA ARG A 110 -6.72 -24.54 33.07
C ARG A 110 -7.17 -25.93 33.52
N GLN A 111 -8.28 -26.01 34.24
CA GLN A 111 -8.82 -27.28 34.74
C GLN A 111 -9.25 -28.20 33.60
N LYS A 112 -9.88 -27.66 32.55
CA LYS A 112 -10.32 -28.40 31.36
C LYS A 112 -9.20 -29.20 30.71
N HIS A 113 -8.02 -28.59 30.53
CA HIS A 113 -6.87 -29.25 29.90
C HIS A 113 -6.09 -30.15 30.88
N ALA A 114 -5.99 -29.77 32.16
CA ALA A 114 -5.30 -30.57 33.17
C ALA A 114 -6.06 -31.87 33.54
N ALA A 115 -7.39 -31.89 33.44
CA ALA A 115 -8.23 -33.03 33.85
C ALA A 115 -7.96 -34.33 33.09
N LYS A 116 -7.38 -34.26 31.88
CA LYS A 116 -7.08 -35.43 31.03
C LYS A 116 -5.65 -35.95 31.17
N MET A 117 -4.86 -35.36 32.06
CA MET A 117 -3.43 -35.61 32.20
C MET A 117 -3.09 -36.42 33.45
N THR A 118 -2.00 -37.19 33.40
CA THR A 118 -1.44 -37.84 34.59
C THR A 118 -0.81 -36.81 35.53
N PRO A 119 -0.56 -37.12 36.83
CA PRO A 119 0.05 -36.17 37.75
C PRO A 119 1.41 -35.60 37.28
N ALA A 120 2.24 -36.40 36.61
CA ALA A 120 3.51 -35.95 36.06
C ALA A 120 3.32 -34.96 34.90
N GLN A 121 2.37 -35.25 34.00
CA GLN A 121 1.98 -34.37 32.89
C GLN A 121 1.34 -33.07 33.39
N GLN A 122 0.51 -33.13 34.43
CA GLN A 122 -0.11 -31.96 35.06
C GLN A 122 0.95 -30.98 35.60
N ASN A 123 2.02 -31.48 36.22
CA ASN A 123 3.11 -30.63 36.71
C ASN A 123 3.85 -29.93 35.56
N LEU A 124 4.13 -30.66 34.46
CA LEU A 124 4.77 -30.08 33.27
C LEU A 124 3.86 -29.06 32.55
N PHE A 125 2.55 -29.35 32.46
CA PHE A 125 1.56 -28.44 31.91
C PHE A 125 1.40 -27.18 32.76
N ALA A 126 1.29 -27.34 34.08
CA ALA A 126 1.22 -26.24 35.04
C ALA A 126 2.42 -25.30 34.89
N ALA A 127 3.64 -25.83 34.93
CA ALA A 127 4.86 -25.04 34.78
C ALA A 127 4.91 -24.27 33.45
N ALA A 128 4.29 -24.79 32.39
CA ALA A 128 4.26 -24.15 31.09
C ALA A 128 3.14 -23.10 30.92
N VAL A 129 2.05 -23.22 31.69
CA VAL A 129 0.86 -22.35 31.60
C VAL A 129 0.86 -21.24 32.67
N ASP A 130 1.48 -21.46 33.83
CA ASP A 130 1.61 -20.45 34.90
C ASP A 130 2.07 -19.06 34.42
N PRO A 131 3.14 -18.91 33.60
CA PRO A 131 3.52 -17.59 33.09
C PRO A 131 2.48 -16.98 32.15
N LEU A 132 1.75 -17.80 31.38
CA LEU A 132 0.70 -17.34 30.46
C LEU A 132 -0.54 -16.84 31.21
N GLU A 133 -0.95 -17.54 32.28
CA GLU A 133 -2.02 -17.09 33.16
C GLU A 133 -1.66 -15.82 33.92
N ALA A 134 -0.42 -15.73 34.40
CA ALA A 134 0.07 -14.54 35.08
C ALA A 134 0.04 -13.31 34.16
N ASP A 135 0.44 -13.47 32.89
CA ASP A 135 0.29 -12.43 31.86
C ASP A 135 -1.18 -12.09 31.61
N ALA A 136 -2.03 -13.10 31.35
CA ALA A 136 -3.43 -12.91 31.05
C ALA A 136 -4.20 -12.17 32.16
N ARG A 137 -3.92 -12.48 33.43
CA ARG A 137 -4.49 -11.77 34.60
C ARG A 137 -3.97 -10.34 34.70
N ARG A 138 -2.68 -10.14 34.44
CA ARG A 138 -2.06 -8.80 34.43
C ARG A 138 -2.67 -7.92 33.34
N SER A 139 -2.78 -8.41 32.12
CA SER A 139 -3.43 -7.68 31.03
C SER A 139 -4.89 -7.37 31.35
N GLY A 140 -5.63 -8.32 31.93
CA GLY A 140 -7.02 -8.08 32.36
C GLY A 140 -7.14 -6.98 33.41
N LEU A 141 -6.23 -6.94 34.39
CA LEU A 141 -6.17 -5.88 35.40
C LEU A 141 -5.82 -4.51 34.82
N ILE A 142 -4.84 -4.46 33.90
CA ILE A 142 -4.46 -3.23 33.19
C ILE A 142 -5.64 -2.72 32.38
N HIS A 143 -6.31 -3.60 31.63
CA HIS A 143 -7.49 -3.27 30.83
C HIS A 143 -8.62 -2.68 31.68
N LYS A 144 -8.98 -3.35 32.77
CA LYS A 144 -9.95 -2.83 33.75
C LYS A 144 -9.56 -1.45 34.27
N GLY A 145 -8.28 -1.25 34.61
CA GLY A 145 -7.77 0.04 35.09
C GLY A 145 -7.92 1.16 34.06
N ASN A 146 -7.58 0.86 32.80
CA ASN A 146 -7.73 1.81 31.69
C ASN A 146 -9.22 2.13 31.41
N SER A 147 -10.08 1.12 31.33
CA SER A 147 -11.53 1.33 31.11
C SER A 147 -12.21 2.06 32.27
N LEU A 148 -11.76 1.85 33.52
CA LEU A 148 -12.25 2.63 34.67
C LEU A 148 -11.86 4.10 34.55
N LYS A 149 -10.61 4.39 34.15
CA LYS A 149 -10.16 5.76 33.92
C LYS A 149 -10.99 6.44 32.84
N GLU A 150 -11.24 5.76 31.73
CA GLU A 150 -12.09 6.26 30.64
C GLU A 150 -13.53 6.52 31.11
N PHE A 151 -14.15 5.56 31.80
CA PHE A 151 -15.52 5.70 32.31
C PHE A 151 -15.68 6.89 33.27
N VAL A 152 -14.72 7.08 34.19
CA VAL A 152 -14.73 8.22 35.13
C VAL A 152 -14.58 9.56 34.41
N VAL A 153 -13.73 9.61 33.37
CA VAL A 153 -13.56 10.82 32.55
C VAL A 153 -14.84 11.15 31.80
N GLU A 154 -15.47 10.15 31.20
CA GLU A 154 -16.68 10.31 30.39
C GLU A 154 -17.87 10.81 31.24
N GLU A 155 -18.13 10.19 32.40
CA GLU A 155 -19.23 10.61 33.30
C GLU A 155 -19.05 12.05 33.80
N ALA A 156 -17.84 12.44 34.20
CA ALA A 156 -17.57 13.80 34.67
C ALA A 156 -17.71 14.84 33.54
N ARG A 157 -17.27 14.50 32.31
CA ARG A 157 -17.47 15.37 31.14
C ARG A 157 -18.95 15.53 30.81
N ASN A 158 -19.73 14.45 30.82
CA ASN A 158 -21.17 14.50 30.61
C ASN A 158 -21.88 15.34 31.69
N GLY A 159 -21.44 15.24 32.94
CA GLY A 159 -21.92 16.09 34.03
C GLY A 159 -21.67 17.59 33.76
N ALA A 160 -20.45 17.95 33.38
CA ALA A 160 -20.11 19.33 33.03
C ALA A 160 -20.92 19.84 31.82
N GLU A 161 -21.08 19.03 30.77
CA GLU A 161 -21.88 19.37 29.59
C GLU A 161 -23.36 19.61 29.93
N ASN A 162 -23.96 18.77 30.78
CA ASN A 162 -25.34 18.98 31.23
C ASN A 162 -25.51 20.30 31.99
N LEU A 163 -24.55 20.65 32.84
CA LEU A 163 -24.55 21.93 33.55
C LEU A 163 -24.38 23.12 32.59
N LYS A 164 -23.53 22.99 31.56
CA LYS A 164 -23.44 23.99 30.50
C LYS A 164 -24.77 24.17 29.78
N ASN A 165 -25.47 23.09 29.45
CA ASN A 165 -26.79 23.15 28.81
C ASN A 165 -27.83 23.87 29.69
N GLU A 166 -27.84 23.61 31.00
CA GLU A 166 -28.68 24.36 31.95
C GLU A 166 -28.35 25.86 31.99
N ALA A 167 -27.06 26.22 31.88
CA ALA A 167 -26.64 27.61 31.75
C ALA A 167 -27.19 28.24 30.46
N LEU A 168 -27.14 27.52 29.33
CA LEU A 168 -27.65 27.98 28.04
C LEU A 168 -29.17 28.13 28.01
N ILE A 169 -29.92 27.25 28.68
CA ILE A 169 -31.37 27.40 28.84
C ILE A 169 -31.70 28.69 29.60
N ASN A 170 -30.89 29.03 30.60
CA ASN A 170 -31.09 30.19 31.48
C ASN A 170 -30.21 31.40 31.11
N TYR A 171 -29.76 31.50 29.85
CA TYR A 171 -28.76 32.47 29.40
C TYR A 171 -29.10 33.96 29.63
N ARG A 172 -30.40 34.29 29.75
CA ARG A 172 -30.87 35.66 30.04
C ARG A 172 -30.82 36.02 31.53
N ASP A 173 -30.75 35.02 32.41
CA ASP A 173 -30.58 35.21 33.85
C ASP A 173 -29.11 35.02 34.22
N SER A 174 -28.40 36.14 34.38
CA SER A 174 -26.97 36.15 34.71
C SER A 174 -26.61 35.35 35.96
N ALA A 175 -27.51 35.30 36.97
CA ALA A 175 -27.24 34.59 38.21
C ALA A 175 -27.34 33.07 38.00
N GLN A 176 -28.35 32.61 37.25
CA GLN A 176 -28.49 31.18 36.91
C GLN A 176 -27.38 30.73 35.96
N TRP A 177 -27.06 31.52 34.95
CA TRP A 177 -25.95 31.23 34.03
C TRP A 177 -24.62 31.06 34.80
N GLN A 178 -24.33 31.98 35.72
CA GLN A 178 -23.11 31.91 36.53
C GLN A 178 -23.12 30.70 37.48
N LYS A 179 -24.26 30.38 38.09
CA LYS A 179 -24.42 29.21 38.97
C LYS A 179 -24.06 27.90 38.24
N TYR A 180 -24.65 27.67 37.08
CA TYR A 180 -24.47 26.42 36.34
C TYR A 180 -23.08 26.31 35.69
N THR A 181 -22.55 27.41 35.16
CA THR A 181 -21.17 27.43 34.64
C THR A 181 -20.14 27.18 35.74
N SER A 182 -20.32 27.78 36.93
CA SER A 182 -19.45 27.52 38.08
C SER A 182 -19.53 26.07 38.57
N ALA A 183 -20.72 25.47 38.56
CA ALA A 183 -20.89 24.07 38.90
C ALA A 183 -20.17 23.14 37.90
N GLY A 184 -20.26 23.41 36.59
CA GLY A 184 -19.53 22.63 35.58
C GLY A 184 -18.02 22.77 35.69
N LEU A 185 -17.52 23.97 36.01
CA LEU A 185 -16.11 24.21 36.30
C LEU A 185 -15.60 23.43 37.52
N GLN A 186 -16.45 23.26 38.54
CA GLN A 186 -16.14 22.46 39.72
C GLN A 186 -16.09 20.96 39.39
N GLU A 187 -16.93 20.49 38.48
CA GLU A 187 -16.88 19.10 37.99
C GLU A 187 -15.56 18.82 37.27
N ILE A 188 -15.12 19.75 36.41
CA ILE A 188 -13.82 19.69 35.72
C ILE A 188 -12.66 19.72 36.72
N ALA A 189 -12.74 20.56 37.76
CA ALA A 189 -11.73 20.61 38.82
C ALA A 189 -11.62 19.28 39.57
N THR A 190 -12.76 18.73 39.96
CA THR A 190 -12.84 17.43 40.65
C THR A 190 -12.30 16.29 39.78
N LEU A 191 -12.56 16.32 38.46
CA LEU A 191 -11.97 15.38 37.52
C LEU A 191 -10.44 15.54 37.43
N GLY A 192 -9.96 16.78 37.34
CA GLY A 192 -8.53 17.08 37.29
C GLY A 192 -7.77 16.58 38.53
N GLU A 193 -8.34 16.74 39.72
CA GLU A 193 -7.78 16.19 40.95
C GLU A 193 -7.68 14.66 40.91
N LYS A 194 -8.74 13.97 40.46
CA LYS A 194 -8.76 12.50 40.32
C LYS A 194 -7.75 11.97 39.31
N LEU A 195 -7.44 12.74 38.26
CA LEU A 195 -6.52 12.37 37.19
C LEU A 195 -5.10 12.87 37.40
N GLY A 196 -4.86 13.70 38.41
CA GLY A 196 -3.56 14.31 38.68
C GLY A 196 -3.14 15.34 37.62
N TRP A 197 -4.07 16.14 37.10
CA TRP A 197 -3.76 17.21 36.16
C TRP A 197 -2.84 18.26 36.79
N THR A 198 -1.92 18.80 35.99
CA THR A 198 -1.14 19.96 36.42
C THR A 198 -2.04 21.20 36.52
N PRO A 199 -1.67 22.23 37.30
CA PRO A 199 -2.42 23.48 37.36
C PRO A 199 -2.66 24.10 35.98
N GLU A 200 -1.70 23.97 35.07
CA GLU A 200 -1.80 24.46 33.69
C GLU A 200 -2.84 23.67 32.89
N GLN A 201 -2.86 22.34 33.02
CA GLN A 201 -3.85 21.48 32.36
C GLN A 201 -5.27 21.77 32.86
N LEU A 202 -5.44 21.90 34.18
CA LEU A 202 -6.73 22.25 34.76
C LEU A 202 -7.20 23.62 34.27
N LYS A 203 -6.32 24.62 34.32
CA LYS A 203 -6.63 25.98 33.83
C LYS A 203 -7.03 25.97 32.36
N GLN A 204 -6.36 25.18 31.52
CA GLN A 204 -6.71 25.05 30.11
C GLN A 204 -8.12 24.46 29.94
N GLN A 205 -8.42 23.33 30.59
CA GLN A 205 -9.73 22.67 30.49
C GLN A 205 -10.87 23.57 31.00
N GLN A 206 -10.64 24.33 32.07
CA GLN A 206 -11.59 25.32 32.57
C GLN A 206 -11.78 26.50 31.61
N SER A 207 -10.69 26.97 30.99
CA SER A 207 -10.74 28.02 29.97
C SER A 207 -11.51 27.57 28.72
N ASP A 208 -11.30 26.32 28.28
CA ASP A 208 -11.98 25.75 27.12
C ASP A 208 -13.49 25.63 27.38
N TYR A 209 -13.87 25.14 28.56
CA TYR A 209 -15.26 25.04 28.98
C TYR A 209 -15.96 26.40 29.05
N LEU A 210 -15.32 27.41 29.66
CA LEU A 210 -15.86 28.77 29.72
C LEU A 210 -15.97 29.43 28.36
N SER A 211 -14.96 29.23 27.52
CA SER A 211 -14.93 29.73 26.15
C SER A 211 -16.11 29.22 25.34
N ASP A 212 -16.36 27.90 25.40
CA ASP A 212 -17.49 27.29 24.69
C ASP A 212 -18.85 27.73 25.27
N ALA A 213 -18.97 27.86 26.59
CA ALA A 213 -20.19 28.38 27.23
C ALA A 213 -20.52 29.80 26.77
N HIS A 214 -19.55 30.70 26.71
CA HIS A 214 -19.73 32.07 26.20
C HIS A 214 -20.06 32.09 24.71
N ARG A 215 -19.38 31.27 23.89
CA ARG A 215 -19.66 31.14 22.46
C ARG A 215 -21.11 30.73 22.22
N LEU A 216 -21.55 29.64 22.84
CA LEU A 216 -22.92 29.11 22.69
C LEU A 216 -23.97 30.11 23.20
N THR A 217 -23.67 30.84 24.27
CA THR A 217 -24.54 31.90 24.79
C THR A 217 -24.72 33.04 23.78
N ALA A 218 -23.64 33.48 23.17
CA ALA A 218 -23.68 34.52 22.14
C ALA A 218 -24.45 34.04 20.88
N LEU A 219 -24.30 32.77 20.48
CA LEU A 219 -25.08 32.19 19.39
C LEU A 219 -26.58 32.13 19.71
N GLN A 220 -26.94 31.78 20.95
CA GLN A 220 -28.33 31.81 21.41
C GLN A 220 -28.91 33.23 21.36
N LEU A 221 -28.14 34.24 21.76
CA LEU A 221 -28.51 35.65 21.62
C LEU A 221 -28.69 36.06 20.15
N ALA A 222 -27.86 35.56 19.23
CA ALA A 222 -27.88 35.94 17.83
C ALA A 222 -29.17 35.55 17.11
N GLY A 223 -29.84 34.48 17.58
CA GLY A 223 -31.16 34.09 17.09
C GLY A 223 -32.25 35.14 17.38
N ASP A 224 -32.11 35.91 18.45
CA ASP A 224 -33.08 36.92 18.88
C ASP A 224 -32.67 38.34 18.46
N ASP A 225 -31.43 38.73 18.77
CA ASP A 225 -30.84 40.05 18.52
C ASP A 225 -29.35 39.91 18.14
N PRO A 226 -29.04 39.87 16.83
CA PRO A 226 -27.66 39.76 16.33
C PRO A 226 -26.74 40.90 16.81
N VAL A 227 -27.28 42.09 17.06
CA VAL A 227 -26.51 43.23 17.58
C VAL A 227 -26.15 42.97 19.05
N ALA A 228 -27.11 42.52 19.87
CA ALA A 228 -26.84 42.12 21.26
C ALA A 228 -25.84 40.97 21.37
N ALA A 229 -25.89 40.01 20.45
CA ALA A 229 -24.95 38.90 20.40
C ALA A 229 -23.52 39.37 20.11
N THR A 230 -23.37 40.37 19.23
CA THR A 230 -22.07 40.99 18.92
C THR A 230 -21.56 41.83 20.08
N GLU A 231 -22.44 42.60 20.71
CA GLU A 231 -22.14 43.34 21.95
C GLU A 231 -21.66 42.38 23.05
N TYR A 232 -22.32 41.23 23.21
CA TYR A 232 -21.92 40.18 24.14
C TYR A 232 -20.54 39.59 23.79
N ALA A 233 -20.32 39.24 22.51
CA ALA A 233 -19.04 38.69 22.04
C ALA A 233 -17.87 39.64 22.32
N LEU A 234 -18.06 40.93 22.05
CA LEU A 234 -17.07 41.98 22.32
C LEU A 234 -16.80 42.13 23.82
N LYS A 235 -17.84 42.13 24.64
CA LYS A 235 -17.73 42.26 26.10
C LYS A 235 -17.01 41.08 26.75
N HIS A 236 -17.18 39.88 26.20
CA HIS A 236 -16.64 38.62 26.75
C HIS A 236 -15.44 38.08 25.98
N ARG A 237 -14.75 38.91 25.19
CA ARG A 237 -13.60 38.51 24.36
C ARG A 237 -12.54 37.75 25.13
N ASP A 238 -12.18 38.26 26.31
CA ASP A 238 -11.09 37.73 27.14
C ASP A 238 -11.46 36.41 27.83
N ASN A 239 -12.76 36.09 27.90
CA ASN A 239 -13.26 34.82 28.43
C ASN A 239 -13.42 33.75 27.33
N MET A 240 -13.03 34.06 26.09
CA MET A 240 -13.08 33.14 24.97
C MET A 240 -11.69 32.92 24.38
N SER A 241 -11.43 31.70 23.97
CA SER A 241 -10.27 31.35 23.17
C SER A 241 -10.24 32.17 21.87
N ALA A 242 -9.05 32.29 21.28
CA ALA A 242 -8.94 32.96 19.99
C ALA A 242 -9.79 32.26 18.91
N SER A 243 -9.79 30.91 18.94
CA SER A 243 -10.53 30.04 18.02
C SER A 243 -12.04 30.22 18.16
N ASP A 244 -12.57 30.11 19.38
CA ASP A 244 -14.01 30.16 19.63
C ASP A 244 -14.60 31.53 19.30
N HIS A 245 -13.88 32.60 19.60
CA HIS A 245 -14.33 33.94 19.21
C HIS A 245 -14.29 34.13 17.70
N LEU A 246 -13.28 33.60 17.00
CA LEU A 246 -13.25 33.68 15.52
C LEU A 246 -14.42 32.92 14.91
N THR A 247 -14.68 31.70 15.42
CA THR A 247 -15.85 30.88 15.06
C THR A 247 -17.15 31.62 15.32
N LEU A 248 -17.29 32.19 16.52
CA LEU A 248 -18.46 32.97 16.93
C LEU A 248 -18.73 34.14 15.99
N MET A 249 -17.71 34.95 15.73
CA MET A 249 -17.83 36.09 14.82
C MET A 249 -18.19 35.62 13.42
N ARG A 250 -17.58 34.55 12.91
CA ARG A 250 -17.95 33.99 11.60
C ARG A 250 -19.43 33.61 11.51
N GLU A 251 -19.99 33.03 12.56
CA GLU A 251 -21.40 32.58 12.60
C GLU A 251 -22.38 33.74 12.81
N ILE A 252 -22.01 34.75 13.60
CA ILE A 252 -22.85 35.91 13.90
C ILE A 252 -22.80 36.98 12.78
N MET A 253 -21.66 37.12 12.09
CA MET A 253 -21.44 38.21 11.13
C MET A 253 -22.47 38.31 9.98
N PRO A 254 -22.98 37.20 9.39
CA PRO A 254 -24.08 37.29 8.42
C PRO A 254 -25.35 37.90 9.03
N LEU A 255 -25.73 37.42 10.22
CA LEU A 255 -26.93 37.90 10.94
C LEU A 255 -26.80 39.37 11.35
N VAL A 256 -25.59 39.80 11.69
CA VAL A 256 -25.27 41.20 11.97
C VAL A 256 -25.27 42.02 10.70
N GLY A 257 -24.77 41.50 9.59
CA GLY A 257 -24.88 42.13 8.27
C GLY A 257 -26.32 42.49 7.94
N ASP A 258 -27.24 41.54 8.14
CA ASP A 258 -28.68 41.75 7.95
C ASP A 258 -29.24 42.79 8.93
N ALA A 259 -28.84 42.75 10.21
CA ALA A 259 -29.27 43.72 11.21
C ALA A 259 -28.76 45.15 10.92
N VAL A 260 -27.49 45.29 10.51
CA VAL A 260 -26.85 46.56 10.14
C VAL A 260 -27.46 47.12 8.86
N THR A 261 -27.78 46.25 7.89
CA THR A 261 -28.46 46.66 6.64
C THR A 261 -29.90 47.11 6.91
N ARG A 262 -30.60 46.47 7.86
CA ARG A 262 -31.93 46.93 8.32
C ARG A 262 -31.91 48.28 9.01
N ASP A 263 -30.84 48.56 9.74
CA ASP A 263 -30.63 49.81 10.48
C ASP A 263 -30.13 50.96 9.58
N ALA A 264 -29.50 50.62 8.45
CA ALA A 264 -29.04 51.55 7.44
C ALA A 264 -30.20 52.38 6.86
N THR A 265 -30.09 53.70 6.99
CA THR A 265 -31.07 54.64 6.41
C THR A 265 -30.41 55.58 5.40
N VAL A 266 -31.13 55.84 4.32
CA VAL A 266 -30.97 57.02 3.44
C VAL A 266 -32.05 58.02 3.88
N ASN A 267 -32.01 59.31 3.51
CA ASN A 267 -33.10 60.25 3.83
C ASN A 267 -34.41 59.83 3.12
N ALA A 268 -35.12 58.88 3.73
CA ALA A 268 -36.14 58.03 3.11
C ALA A 268 -37.43 58.80 2.81
N SER A 269 -37.62 59.93 3.49
CA SER A 269 -38.85 60.69 3.44
C SER A 269 -39.02 61.48 2.13
N LYS A 270 -37.93 61.91 1.49
CA LYS A 270 -37.93 62.69 0.23
C LYS A 270 -36.64 62.48 -0.60
N PRO A 271 -36.35 61.26 -1.08
CA PRO A 271 -35.24 61.06 -2.00
C PRO A 271 -35.44 61.87 -3.29
N GLY A 272 -34.38 62.49 -3.80
CA GLY A 272 -34.41 63.13 -5.12
C GLY A 272 -34.75 62.13 -6.25
N ALA A 273 -35.21 62.61 -7.41
CA ALA A 273 -35.62 61.75 -8.53
C ALA A 273 -34.52 60.80 -9.04
N ARG A 274 -33.24 61.10 -8.75
CA ARG A 274 -32.06 60.31 -9.11
C ARG A 274 -31.27 59.80 -7.90
N GLN A 275 -31.84 59.91 -6.70
CA GLN A 275 -31.25 59.40 -5.48
C GLN A 275 -31.84 58.03 -5.18
N PHE A 276 -31.00 56.99 -5.19
CA PHE A 276 -31.42 55.61 -4.94
C PHE A 276 -30.70 55.07 -3.71
N ALA A 277 -31.34 54.12 -3.04
CA ALA A 277 -30.77 53.47 -1.86
C ALA A 277 -29.91 52.26 -2.26
N ALA A 278 -30.31 51.50 -3.28
CA ALA A 278 -29.49 50.42 -3.81
C ALA A 278 -28.38 50.97 -4.72
N SER A 279 -27.13 50.58 -4.45
CA SER A 279 -26.03 50.76 -5.38
C SER A 279 -25.80 49.48 -6.23
N GLY A 280 -25.02 49.57 -7.32
CA GLY A 280 -24.67 48.42 -8.15
C GLY A 280 -25.72 47.93 -9.17
N LEU A 281 -26.86 48.61 -9.32
CA LEU A 281 -27.82 48.32 -10.40
C LEU A 281 -27.28 48.85 -11.75
N PRO A 282 -27.68 48.27 -12.90
CA PRO A 282 -27.27 48.81 -14.20
C PRO A 282 -27.89 50.20 -14.42
N SER A 283 -27.23 51.04 -15.21
CA SER A 283 -27.66 52.42 -15.51
C SER A 283 -29.11 52.52 -16.02
N GLU A 284 -29.53 51.51 -16.77
CA GLU A 284 -30.86 51.35 -17.35
C GLU A 284 -31.90 51.07 -16.27
N ALA A 285 -31.52 50.31 -15.23
CA ALA A 285 -32.38 50.08 -14.07
C ALA A 285 -32.60 51.38 -13.30
N TYR A 286 -31.54 52.16 -13.03
CA TYR A 286 -31.71 53.46 -12.37
C TYR A 286 -32.59 54.41 -13.17
N SER A 287 -32.43 54.41 -14.50
CA SER A 287 -33.25 55.23 -15.38
C SER A 287 -34.72 54.82 -15.29
N LEU A 288 -35.02 53.53 -15.42
CA LEU A 288 -36.39 53.01 -15.32
C LEU A 288 -37.01 53.20 -13.93
N LEU A 289 -36.27 52.89 -12.86
CA LEU A 289 -36.72 53.06 -11.48
C LEU A 289 -36.98 54.53 -11.16
N GLY A 290 -36.18 55.46 -11.70
CA GLY A 290 -36.44 56.89 -11.57
C GLY A 290 -37.75 57.31 -12.23
N VAL A 291 -38.06 56.77 -13.41
CA VAL A 291 -39.35 57.01 -14.09
C VAL A 291 -40.51 56.44 -13.28
N ILE A 292 -40.40 55.19 -12.79
CA ILE A 292 -41.44 54.55 -11.96
C ILE A 292 -41.68 55.39 -10.70
N ALA A 293 -40.63 55.64 -9.91
CA ALA A 293 -40.72 56.39 -8.66
C ALA A 293 -41.33 57.78 -8.89
N GLY A 294 -40.89 58.49 -9.93
CA GLY A 294 -41.41 59.82 -10.28
C GLY A 294 -42.87 59.86 -10.71
N THR A 295 -43.49 58.70 -10.99
CA THR A 295 -44.93 58.58 -11.25
C THR A 295 -45.72 57.99 -10.09
N GLU A 296 -45.09 57.21 -9.23
CA GLU A 296 -45.77 56.41 -8.19
C GLU A 296 -45.74 57.08 -6.81
N SER A 297 -44.57 57.51 -6.32
CA SER A 297 -44.44 58.03 -4.96
C SER A 297 -43.20 58.90 -4.74
N PRO A 298 -43.30 59.97 -3.93
CA PRO A 298 -42.17 60.83 -3.58
C PRO A 298 -41.22 60.24 -2.52
N GLY A 299 -41.48 59.06 -1.95
CA GLY A 299 -40.64 58.50 -0.87
C GLY A 299 -40.84 57.01 -0.59
N TYR A 300 -39.88 56.42 0.12
CA TYR A 300 -39.84 54.98 0.45
C TYR A 300 -40.77 54.59 1.59
N ASP A 301 -41.23 55.57 2.36
CA ASP A 301 -42.09 55.40 3.55
C ASP A 301 -43.56 55.75 3.27
N VAL A 302 -43.96 55.96 2.01
CA VAL A 302 -45.30 56.47 1.65
C VAL A 302 -46.27 55.33 1.37
N ILE A 303 -47.42 55.35 2.04
CA ILE A 303 -48.60 54.50 1.76
C ILE A 303 -49.49 55.24 0.76
N ASN A 304 -50.20 54.48 -0.09
CA ASN A 304 -51.25 55.02 -0.95
C ASN A 304 -52.19 55.98 -0.18
N GLY A 305 -52.50 57.12 -0.77
CA GLY A 305 -53.23 58.21 -0.10
C GLY A 305 -52.34 59.16 0.71
N GLY A 306 -51.02 58.97 0.73
CA GLY A 306 -50.02 59.95 1.19
C GLY A 306 -49.60 59.84 2.66
N SER A 307 -50.17 58.91 3.43
CA SER A 307 -49.72 58.63 4.80
C SER A 307 -48.32 57.99 4.82
N ARG A 308 -47.61 58.07 5.94
CA ARG A 308 -46.25 57.50 6.08
C ARG A 308 -46.19 56.39 7.12
N PHE A 309 -45.34 55.40 6.90
CA PHE A 309 -45.02 54.35 7.88
C PHE A 309 -43.63 54.55 8.48
N SER A 310 -43.40 54.02 9.68
CA SER A 310 -42.14 54.21 10.42
C SER A 310 -41.23 52.98 10.47
N SER A 311 -41.77 51.77 10.29
CA SER A 311 -40.97 50.54 10.28
C SER A 311 -40.77 50.01 8.88
N PHE A 312 -39.52 49.78 8.51
CA PHE A 312 -39.13 49.11 7.27
C PHE A 312 -38.94 47.61 7.44
N SER A 313 -39.16 47.05 8.64
CA SER A 313 -38.95 45.62 8.92
C SER A 313 -39.76 44.70 8.01
N ASP A 314 -40.88 45.18 7.46
CA ASP A 314 -41.68 44.51 6.45
C ASP A 314 -42.59 45.54 5.76
N HIS A 315 -43.23 45.14 4.66
CA HIS A 315 -44.25 45.95 4.00
C HIS A 315 -45.37 46.25 5.00
N PRO A 316 -45.91 47.48 5.06
CA PRO A 316 -46.83 47.90 6.12
C PRO A 316 -48.15 47.11 6.12
N ARG A 317 -48.53 46.52 4.97
CA ARG A 317 -49.77 45.73 4.76
C ARG A 317 -51.05 46.46 5.18
N GLN A 318 -50.98 47.79 5.24
CA GLN A 318 -52.08 48.66 5.59
C GLN A 318 -52.77 49.17 4.33
N LYS A 319 -54.09 49.34 4.40
CA LYS A 319 -54.85 50.01 3.34
C LYS A 319 -54.73 51.52 3.51
N GLY A 320 -54.44 52.21 2.40
CA GLY A 320 -54.27 53.66 2.36
C GLY A 320 -55.55 54.47 2.62
N ALA A 321 -55.40 55.80 2.69
CA ALA A 321 -56.52 56.74 2.81
C ALA A 321 -57.40 56.68 1.54
N GLY A 322 -58.47 55.88 1.60
CA GLY A 322 -59.30 55.50 0.45
C GLY A 322 -59.75 54.03 0.47
N GLY A 323 -59.11 53.18 1.27
CA GLY A 323 -59.59 51.81 1.58
C GLY A 323 -59.46 50.77 0.45
N THR A 324 -58.91 51.15 -0.70
CA THR A 324 -58.91 50.34 -1.93
C THR A 324 -57.62 49.56 -2.17
N SER A 325 -56.45 50.05 -1.73
CA SER A 325 -55.15 49.45 -2.04
C SER A 325 -54.21 49.37 -0.83
N THR A 326 -53.35 48.35 -0.84
CA THR A 326 -52.24 48.17 0.13
C THR A 326 -50.90 48.70 -0.41
N ALA A 327 -50.91 49.41 -1.54
CA ALA A 327 -49.70 49.93 -2.16
C ALA A 327 -48.91 50.82 -1.17
N ALA A 328 -47.62 50.52 -1.05
CA ALA A 328 -46.71 51.26 -0.20
C ALA A 328 -45.31 51.35 -0.81
N GLY A 329 -44.53 52.29 -0.29
CA GLY A 329 -43.16 52.50 -0.69
C GLY A 329 -43.00 53.34 -1.96
N ARG A 330 -41.75 53.52 -2.38
CA ARG A 330 -41.36 54.39 -3.50
C ARG A 330 -41.91 53.92 -4.83
N TYR A 331 -42.17 52.62 -4.95
CA TYR A 331 -42.67 51.97 -6.16
C TYR A 331 -44.12 51.47 -6.01
N GLN A 332 -44.82 51.90 -4.94
CA GLN A 332 -46.22 51.59 -4.66
C GLN A 332 -46.56 50.09 -4.80
N VAL A 333 -45.66 49.23 -4.29
CA VAL A 333 -45.82 47.77 -4.35
C VAL A 333 -46.95 47.36 -3.40
N VAL A 334 -47.86 46.49 -3.84
CA VAL A 334 -48.95 45.95 -3.00
C VAL A 334 -48.51 44.71 -2.22
N LYS A 335 -49.19 44.40 -1.12
CA LYS A 335 -48.86 43.26 -0.23
C LYS A 335 -48.53 41.96 -0.98
N GLY A 336 -49.43 41.49 -1.85
CA GLY A 336 -49.24 40.18 -2.51
C GLY A 336 -48.05 40.18 -3.49
N THR A 337 -47.77 41.31 -4.13
CA THR A 337 -46.59 41.48 -4.97
C THR A 337 -45.33 41.51 -4.13
N TRP A 338 -45.36 42.22 -3.00
CA TRP A 338 -44.25 42.23 -2.05
C TRP A 338 -43.93 40.83 -1.53
N ASP A 339 -44.92 40.10 -1.01
CA ASP A 339 -44.72 38.75 -0.46
C ASP A 339 -44.11 37.81 -1.53
N ARG A 340 -44.52 37.93 -2.81
CA ARG A 340 -43.92 37.20 -3.94
C ARG A 340 -42.47 37.59 -4.19
N VAL A 341 -42.19 38.89 -4.33
CA VAL A 341 -40.87 39.39 -4.72
C VAL A 341 -39.87 39.17 -3.59
N ALA A 342 -40.25 39.49 -2.35
CA ALA A 342 -39.44 39.25 -1.16
C ALA A 342 -39.13 37.76 -0.98
N GLY A 343 -40.11 36.87 -1.18
CA GLY A 343 -39.88 35.42 -1.14
C GLY A 343 -38.95 34.92 -2.26
N ALA A 344 -39.10 35.43 -3.49
CA ALA A 344 -38.28 35.03 -4.63
C ALA A 344 -36.82 35.51 -4.53
N LEU A 345 -36.60 36.67 -3.91
CA LEU A 345 -35.29 37.30 -3.76
C LEU A 345 -34.65 37.05 -2.39
N GLY A 346 -35.39 36.49 -1.43
CA GLY A 346 -34.97 36.38 -0.04
C GLY A 346 -34.77 37.74 0.63
N LEU A 347 -35.58 38.75 0.29
CA LEU A 347 -35.46 40.08 0.90
C LEU A 347 -35.90 40.01 2.36
N PRO A 348 -35.05 40.45 3.32
CA PRO A 348 -35.31 40.29 4.74
C PRO A 348 -36.27 41.36 5.32
N ASP A 349 -36.53 42.43 4.55
CA ASP A 349 -37.24 43.62 5.00
C ASP A 349 -37.80 44.42 3.82
N PHE A 350 -38.56 45.48 4.11
CA PHE A 350 -39.07 46.45 3.13
C PHE A 350 -38.26 47.75 3.08
N SER A 351 -36.97 47.71 3.45
CA SER A 351 -36.07 48.86 3.45
C SER A 351 -35.97 49.55 2.08
N PRO A 352 -35.49 50.81 2.01
CA PRO A 352 -35.29 51.50 0.74
C PRO A 352 -34.46 50.69 -0.28
N ILE A 353 -33.43 49.96 0.16
CA ILE A 353 -32.60 49.10 -0.70
C ILE A 353 -33.45 47.93 -1.23
N SER A 354 -34.15 47.24 -0.33
CA SER A 354 -35.04 46.12 -0.70
C SER A 354 -36.15 46.56 -1.66
N GLN A 355 -36.66 47.78 -1.52
CA GLN A 355 -37.64 48.35 -2.45
C GLN A 355 -37.06 48.59 -3.85
N ASP A 356 -35.84 49.15 -3.97
CA ASP A 356 -35.17 49.35 -5.27
C ASP A 356 -34.91 48.03 -5.99
N VAL A 357 -34.36 47.06 -5.26
CA VAL A 357 -34.04 45.72 -5.79
C VAL A 357 -35.33 44.98 -6.17
N ALA A 358 -36.35 45.03 -5.32
CA ALA A 358 -37.65 44.43 -5.60
C ALA A 358 -38.30 45.01 -6.85
N ALA A 359 -38.28 46.34 -7.00
CA ALA A 359 -38.88 47.01 -8.16
C ALA A 359 -38.14 46.67 -9.45
N TRP A 360 -36.80 46.60 -9.44
CA TRP A 360 -36.04 46.22 -10.62
C TRP A 360 -36.28 44.76 -11.03
N TRP A 361 -36.27 43.84 -10.07
CA TRP A 361 -36.59 42.44 -10.34
C TRP A 361 -38.02 42.28 -10.85
N LEU A 362 -38.98 42.95 -10.21
CA LEU A 362 -40.38 42.93 -10.60
C LEU A 362 -40.56 43.42 -12.05
N ALA A 363 -39.87 44.50 -12.43
CA ALA A 363 -39.90 45.02 -13.80
C ALA A 363 -39.41 43.95 -14.79
N GLN A 364 -38.27 43.33 -14.52
CA GLN A 364 -37.71 42.30 -15.41
C GLN A 364 -38.66 41.10 -15.56
N GLN A 365 -39.21 40.60 -14.46
CA GLN A 365 -40.10 39.44 -14.50
C GLN A 365 -41.40 39.75 -15.21
N ASP A 366 -42.08 40.82 -14.81
CA ASP A 366 -43.37 41.18 -15.36
C ASP A 366 -43.26 41.55 -16.85
N TYR A 367 -42.17 42.23 -17.26
CA TYR A 367 -41.88 42.49 -18.66
C TYR A 367 -41.69 41.18 -19.44
N LYS A 368 -40.80 40.30 -18.95
CA LYS A 368 -40.52 39.02 -19.59
C LYS A 368 -41.75 38.13 -19.69
N THR A 369 -42.58 38.08 -18.66
CA THR A 369 -43.82 37.28 -18.65
C THR A 369 -44.82 37.79 -19.68
N ARG A 370 -44.93 39.11 -19.91
CA ARG A 370 -45.92 39.67 -20.83
C ARG A 370 -45.45 39.75 -22.28
N THR A 371 -44.17 39.99 -22.50
CA THR A 371 -43.63 40.22 -23.85
C THR A 371 -42.76 39.07 -24.35
N GLY A 372 -42.25 38.23 -23.47
CA GLY A 372 -41.22 37.22 -23.77
C GLY A 372 -39.82 37.81 -23.99
N ARG A 373 -39.65 39.13 -23.86
CA ARG A 373 -38.43 39.86 -24.22
C ARG A 373 -37.54 40.13 -23.00
N ASP A 374 -36.28 40.46 -23.26
CA ASP A 374 -35.34 40.88 -22.22
C ASP A 374 -35.44 42.39 -21.98
N LEU A 375 -35.83 42.77 -20.77
CA LEU A 375 -36.04 44.19 -20.40
C LEU A 375 -34.77 45.01 -20.57
N THR A 376 -33.62 44.47 -20.16
CA THR A 376 -32.35 45.19 -20.21
C THR A 376 -31.91 45.44 -21.65
N ALA A 377 -32.09 44.45 -22.52
CA ALA A 377 -31.81 44.58 -23.95
C ALA A 377 -32.71 45.62 -24.61
N ASP A 378 -34.00 45.65 -24.28
CA ASP A 378 -34.93 46.62 -24.85
C ASP A 378 -34.71 48.04 -24.33
N LEU A 379 -34.34 48.20 -23.07
CA LEU A 379 -33.92 49.48 -22.51
C LEU A 379 -32.67 50.02 -23.20
N ARG A 380 -31.66 49.16 -23.43
CA ARG A 380 -30.43 49.52 -24.18
C ARG A 380 -30.70 49.84 -25.65
N GLY A 381 -31.60 49.08 -26.27
CA GLY A 381 -32.00 49.28 -27.66
C GLY A 381 -32.87 50.51 -27.89
N GLY A 382 -33.29 51.21 -26.83
CA GLY A 382 -34.20 52.35 -26.94
C GLY A 382 -35.62 51.95 -27.32
N ASN A 383 -36.00 50.68 -27.12
CA ASN A 383 -37.33 50.13 -27.42
C ASN A 383 -38.36 50.56 -26.35
N TYR A 384 -38.39 51.85 -26.01
CA TYR A 384 -39.14 52.36 -24.86
C TYR A 384 -40.66 52.23 -24.99
N ALA A 385 -41.20 52.22 -26.21
CA ALA A 385 -42.63 51.99 -26.43
C ALA A 385 -43.03 50.56 -25.99
N GLU A 386 -42.22 49.56 -26.34
CA GLU A 386 -42.42 48.16 -25.93
C GLU A 386 -42.29 48.03 -24.41
N VAL A 387 -41.27 48.66 -23.82
CA VAL A 387 -41.06 48.68 -22.36
C VAL A 387 -42.24 49.31 -21.62
N ARG A 388 -42.73 50.47 -22.09
CA ARG A 388 -43.90 51.14 -21.51
C ARG A 388 -45.13 50.25 -21.58
N ALA A 389 -45.41 49.66 -22.75
CA ALA A 389 -46.55 48.79 -22.96
C ALA A 389 -46.48 47.54 -22.06
N GLY A 390 -45.32 46.89 -21.98
CA GLY A 390 -45.10 45.69 -21.17
C GLY A 390 -45.18 45.93 -19.66
N LEU A 391 -44.84 47.13 -19.18
CA LEU A 391 -44.84 47.48 -17.76
C LEU A 391 -46.06 48.28 -17.28
N GLY A 392 -46.89 48.79 -18.18
CA GLY A 392 -48.08 49.59 -17.83
C GLY A 392 -49.10 48.83 -16.97
N ALA A 393 -49.14 47.49 -17.04
CA ALA A 393 -50.01 46.70 -16.16
C ALA A 393 -49.44 46.49 -14.74
N THR A 394 -48.15 46.75 -14.52
CA THR A 394 -47.50 46.66 -13.20
C THR A 394 -47.56 47.99 -12.45
N TRP A 395 -47.34 49.10 -13.17
CA TRP A 395 -47.32 50.45 -12.62
C TRP A 395 -48.33 51.36 -13.33
N GLU A 396 -49.33 51.81 -12.58
CA GLU A 396 -50.38 52.69 -13.11
C GLU A 396 -49.81 54.03 -13.61
N GLY A 397 -48.76 54.51 -12.95
CA GLY A 397 -48.03 55.70 -13.35
C GLY A 397 -47.41 55.60 -14.75
N ILE A 398 -46.86 54.44 -15.10
CA ILE A 398 -46.33 54.17 -16.45
C ILE A 398 -47.46 54.11 -17.48
N HIS A 399 -48.58 53.47 -17.15
CA HIS A 399 -49.72 53.33 -18.05
C HIS A 399 -50.28 54.69 -18.50
N LYS A 400 -50.22 55.71 -17.64
CA LYS A 400 -50.70 57.07 -17.91
C LYS A 400 -49.78 57.92 -18.79
N LEU A 401 -48.53 57.52 -18.98
CA LEU A 401 -47.58 58.24 -19.84
C LEU A 401 -47.82 57.88 -21.32
N SER A 402 -47.71 58.84 -22.24
CA SER A 402 -47.58 58.50 -23.66
C SER A 402 -46.20 57.91 -23.96
N ASP A 403 -46.04 57.21 -25.08
CA ASP A 403 -44.74 56.64 -25.49
C ASP A 403 -43.67 57.73 -25.61
N LYS A 404 -44.06 58.93 -26.10
CA LYS A 404 -43.20 60.10 -26.15
C LYS A 404 -42.78 60.55 -24.75
N GLN A 405 -43.72 60.69 -23.82
CA GLN A 405 -43.43 61.12 -22.45
C GLN A 405 -42.56 60.10 -21.69
N PHE A 406 -42.81 58.80 -21.90
CA PHE A 406 -42.00 57.75 -21.28
C PHE A 406 -40.57 57.75 -21.84
N SER A 407 -40.43 57.85 -23.17
CA SER A 407 -39.12 57.97 -23.85
C SER A 407 -38.33 59.19 -23.39
N GLU A 408 -38.95 60.37 -23.33
CA GLU A 408 -38.33 61.61 -22.84
C GLU A 408 -37.87 61.47 -21.38
N ARG A 409 -38.67 60.83 -20.52
CA ARG A 409 -38.31 60.58 -19.12
C ARG A 409 -37.17 59.57 -18.98
N MET A 410 -37.14 58.51 -19.78
CA MET A 410 -36.03 57.54 -19.80
C MET A 410 -34.73 58.20 -20.24
N GLN A 411 -34.76 59.01 -21.30
CA GLN A 411 -33.60 59.75 -21.80
C GLN A 411 -33.13 60.82 -20.81
N ALA A 412 -34.05 61.54 -20.17
CA ALA A 412 -33.74 62.50 -19.13
C ALA A 412 -33.20 61.87 -17.84
N SER A 413 -33.37 60.56 -17.64
CA SER A 413 -32.93 59.85 -16.44
C SER A 413 -31.52 59.24 -16.56
N GLY A 414 -30.89 59.27 -17.74
CA GLY A 414 -29.56 58.67 -18.01
C GLY A 414 -28.33 59.46 -17.52
N GLY A 415 -28.45 60.24 -16.43
CA GLY A 415 -27.35 61.04 -15.84
C GLY A 415 -26.63 60.35 -14.67
N ALA A 416 -25.65 61.03 -14.07
CA ALA A 416 -24.95 60.54 -12.88
C ALA A 416 -25.93 60.26 -11.72
N VAL A 417 -25.82 59.07 -11.13
CA VAL A 417 -26.63 58.61 -10.00
C VAL A 417 -25.99 59.07 -8.70
N GLU A 418 -26.75 59.70 -7.81
CA GLU A 418 -26.31 60.04 -6.45
C GLU A 418 -26.78 58.92 -5.51
N THR A 419 -25.88 58.04 -5.08
CA THR A 419 -26.16 57.14 -3.95
C THR A 419 -26.06 57.96 -2.67
N GLY A 420 -27.14 58.01 -1.88
CA GLY A 420 -27.13 58.77 -0.63
C GLY A 420 -26.20 58.11 0.40
N LYS A 421 -25.39 58.89 1.13
CA LYS A 421 -24.58 58.35 2.23
C LYS A 421 -25.49 57.69 3.27
N VAL A 422 -25.27 56.39 3.50
CA VAL A 422 -25.96 55.59 4.52
C VAL A 422 -25.64 56.12 5.93
N VAL A 423 -26.65 56.23 6.80
CA VAL A 423 -26.53 56.59 8.22
C VAL A 423 -27.14 55.48 9.09
N PHE A 424 -26.47 55.14 10.18
CA PHE A 424 -26.88 54.12 11.16
C PHE A 424 -27.40 54.73 12.46
N SER A 425 -28.14 53.96 13.26
CA SER A 425 -28.58 54.34 14.60
C SER A 425 -27.40 54.41 15.59
N PRO A 426 -27.53 55.17 16.70
CA PRO A 426 -26.47 55.25 17.71
C PRO A 426 -26.05 53.89 18.29
N ARG A 427 -26.98 52.93 18.40
CA ARG A 427 -26.69 51.58 18.92
C ARG A 427 -25.81 50.80 17.96
N VAL A 428 -26.17 50.78 16.67
CA VAL A 428 -25.38 50.10 15.63
C VAL A 428 -24.04 50.78 15.43
N GLU A 429 -23.96 52.12 15.47
CA GLU A 429 -22.66 52.81 15.45
C GLU A 429 -21.78 52.43 16.64
N GLY A 430 -22.35 52.32 17.84
CA GLY A 430 -21.64 51.85 19.04
C GLY A 430 -21.07 50.44 18.87
N MET A 431 -21.88 49.51 18.35
CA MET A 431 -21.44 48.14 18.05
C MET A 431 -20.35 48.13 16.95
N LEU A 432 -20.55 48.85 15.85
CA LEU A 432 -19.59 48.94 14.74
C LEU A 432 -18.25 49.55 15.19
N ALA A 433 -18.27 50.51 16.12
CA ALA A 433 -17.06 51.11 16.69
C ALA A 433 -16.27 50.13 17.58
N GLY A 434 -16.96 49.16 18.21
CA GLY A 434 -16.34 48.11 19.00
C GLY A 434 -15.75 46.96 18.16
N LEU A 435 -16.16 46.82 16.90
CA LEU A 435 -15.64 45.79 15.99
C LEU A 435 -14.27 46.16 15.43
N PRO A 436 -13.42 45.17 15.08
CA PRO A 436 -12.19 45.44 14.35
C PRO A 436 -12.49 46.17 13.03
N ALA A 437 -11.63 47.13 12.68
CA ALA A 437 -11.88 48.09 11.61
C ALA A 437 -12.25 47.44 10.26
N ASN A 438 -11.67 46.29 9.93
CA ASN A 438 -11.96 45.54 8.71
C ASN A 438 -13.35 44.88 8.70
N TYR A 439 -13.90 44.49 9.86
CA TYR A 439 -15.26 43.96 9.98
C TYR A 439 -16.28 45.11 9.96
N ALA A 440 -15.99 46.16 10.71
CA ALA A 440 -16.83 47.35 10.74
C ALA A 440 -16.93 48.03 9.36
N ALA A 441 -15.81 48.13 8.62
CA ALA A 441 -15.81 48.65 7.26
C ALA A 441 -16.62 47.76 6.32
N ARG A 442 -16.48 46.43 6.40
CA ARG A 442 -17.24 45.48 5.58
C ARG A 442 -18.74 45.50 5.86
N LEU A 443 -19.16 45.67 7.11
CA LEU A 443 -20.58 45.80 7.48
C LEU A 443 -21.17 47.12 6.97
N ARG A 444 -20.39 48.21 7.03
CA ARG A 444 -20.79 49.49 6.44
C ARG A 444 -20.87 49.42 4.92
N GLU A 445 -19.92 48.73 4.29
CA GLU A 445 -19.89 48.51 2.84
C GLU A 445 -21.01 47.57 2.37
N SER A 446 -21.34 46.51 3.11
CA SER A 446 -22.47 45.63 2.79
C SER A 446 -23.81 46.35 2.88
N ALA A 447 -23.94 47.27 3.83
CA ALA A 447 -25.10 48.16 3.93
C ALA A 447 -25.16 49.19 2.78
N ASP A 448 -24.02 49.57 2.19
CA ASP A 448 -23.93 50.53 1.07
C ASP A 448 -24.09 49.87 -0.31
N THR A 449 -23.69 48.60 -0.45
CA THR A 449 -23.60 47.87 -1.75
C THR A 449 -24.75 46.91 -2.07
N GLY A 450 -25.69 46.74 -1.14
CA GLY A 450 -26.74 45.74 -1.26
C GLY A 450 -26.19 44.32 -1.03
N LEU A 451 -26.86 43.60 -0.13
CA LEU A 451 -26.53 42.28 0.44
C LEU A 451 -25.97 41.18 -0.52
N SER A 452 -26.18 41.32 -1.83
CA SER A 452 -25.76 40.40 -2.90
C SER A 452 -24.25 40.18 -3.01
N THR A 453 -23.43 41.25 -2.94
CA THR A 453 -21.97 41.15 -3.16
C THR A 453 -21.27 40.54 -1.94
N PHE A 454 -21.78 40.84 -0.74
CA PHE A 454 -21.30 40.31 0.53
C PHE A 454 -21.51 38.79 0.63
N LEU A 455 -22.70 38.29 0.29
CA LEU A 455 -23.01 36.85 0.30
C LEU A 455 -22.22 36.07 -0.75
N THR A 456 -21.92 36.67 -1.90
CA THR A 456 -21.27 35.97 -3.01
C THR A 456 -19.75 35.84 -2.84
N GLN A 457 -19.06 36.89 -2.38
CA GLN A 457 -17.60 36.85 -2.17
C GLN A 457 -17.21 36.08 -0.89
N GLN A 458 -17.98 36.21 0.19
CA GLN A 458 -17.70 35.53 1.45
C GLN A 458 -17.90 34.01 1.33
N ASN A 459 -18.99 33.55 0.71
CA ASN A 459 -19.25 32.12 0.54
C ASN A 459 -18.24 31.43 -0.39
N ALA A 460 -17.73 32.14 -1.42
CA ALA A 460 -16.71 31.61 -2.31
C ALA A 460 -15.35 31.46 -1.61
N GLN A 461 -14.93 32.45 -0.81
CA GLN A 461 -13.67 32.41 -0.06
C GLN A 461 -13.70 31.41 1.10
N ILE A 462 -14.82 31.33 1.84
CA ILE A 462 -14.99 30.36 2.93
C ILE A 462 -15.02 28.93 2.39
N LYS A 463 -15.72 28.69 1.28
CA LYS A 463 -15.72 27.37 0.64
C LYS A 463 -14.33 26.99 0.14
N ALA A 464 -13.58 27.92 -0.47
CA ALA A 464 -12.22 27.66 -0.90
C ALA A 464 -11.26 27.37 0.27
N HIS A 465 -11.37 28.11 1.37
CA HIS A 465 -10.54 27.89 2.56
C HIS A 465 -10.86 26.57 3.26
N ARG A 466 -12.16 26.23 3.40
CA ARG A 466 -12.59 24.93 3.96
C ARG A 466 -12.08 23.77 3.11
N VAL A 467 -12.18 23.86 1.79
CA VAL A 467 -11.64 22.83 0.88
C VAL A 467 -10.14 22.69 1.05
N ALA A 468 -9.39 23.79 1.15
CA ALA A 468 -7.95 23.76 1.37
C ALA A 468 -7.56 23.08 2.70
N VAL A 469 -8.31 23.31 3.79
CA VAL A 469 -8.06 22.65 5.08
C VAL A 469 -8.38 21.16 5.05
N VAL A 470 -9.49 20.77 4.39
CA VAL A 470 -9.81 19.35 4.18
C VAL A 470 -8.72 18.65 3.37
N ASP A 471 -8.21 19.29 2.33
CA ASP A 471 -7.16 18.74 1.49
C ASP A 471 -5.81 18.63 2.23
N ASP A 472 -5.50 19.55 3.15
CA ASP A 472 -4.33 19.45 4.04
C ASP A 472 -4.40 18.23 4.96
N TYR A 473 -5.54 17.97 5.62
CA TYR A 473 -5.71 16.77 6.44
C TYR A 473 -5.58 15.49 5.61
N LYS A 474 -6.18 15.45 4.42
CA LYS A 474 -6.04 14.31 3.51
C LYS A 474 -4.58 14.09 3.12
N LEU A 475 -3.84 15.17 2.86
CA LEU A 475 -2.42 15.10 2.53
C LEU A 475 -1.61 14.57 3.71
N ARG A 476 -1.87 15.05 4.94
CA ARG A 476 -1.19 14.58 6.16
C ARG A 476 -1.44 13.10 6.43
N ILE A 477 -2.67 12.62 6.26
CA ILE A 477 -3.00 11.19 6.33
C ILE A 477 -2.27 10.40 5.24
N ALA A 478 -2.22 10.92 4.02
CA ALA A 478 -1.52 10.29 2.90
C ALA A 478 0.00 10.25 3.10
N SER A 479 0.57 11.23 3.83
CA SER A 479 2.00 11.32 4.15
C SER A 479 2.39 10.59 5.44
N ASP A 480 1.50 9.77 6.01
CA ASP A 480 1.76 8.99 7.24
C ASP A 480 2.16 9.88 8.44
N ASP A 481 1.56 11.06 8.59
CA ASP A 481 1.84 11.96 9.72
C ASP A 481 1.39 11.35 11.06
N THR A 482 2.36 10.79 11.79
CA THR A 482 2.14 10.16 13.11
C THR A 482 1.73 11.14 14.23
N SER A 483 1.83 12.45 14.00
CA SER A 483 1.43 13.46 14.97
C SER A 483 -0.04 13.86 14.85
N LEU A 484 -0.69 13.55 13.72
CA LEU A 484 -2.09 13.87 13.47
C LEU A 484 -2.99 13.06 14.41
N THR A 485 -3.77 13.76 15.22
CA THR A 485 -4.65 13.12 16.22
C THR A 485 -6.12 13.21 15.84
N ARG A 486 -6.92 12.27 16.35
CA ARG A 486 -8.39 12.35 16.27
C ARG A 486 -8.94 13.63 16.93
N ALA A 487 -8.31 14.09 18.01
CA ALA A 487 -8.68 15.32 18.70
C ALA A 487 -8.47 16.53 17.78
N GLU A 488 -7.30 16.66 17.15
CA GLU A 488 -6.99 17.74 16.21
C GLU A 488 -8.05 17.88 15.09
N ILE A 489 -8.49 16.76 14.48
CA ILE A 489 -9.53 16.77 13.43
C ILE A 489 -10.91 17.14 14.01
N LEU A 490 -11.24 16.64 15.19
CA LEU A 490 -12.51 16.94 15.86
C LEU A 490 -12.59 18.39 16.35
N ASP A 491 -11.45 18.95 16.74
CA ASP A 491 -11.32 20.28 17.31
C ASP A 491 -11.11 21.36 16.21
N ASP A 492 -10.89 20.96 14.95
CA ASP A 492 -10.75 21.89 13.84
C ASP A 492 -12.05 22.67 13.59
N PRO A 493 -12.04 24.02 13.70
CA PRO A 493 -13.23 24.85 13.61
C PRO A 493 -13.64 25.20 12.18
N ILE A 494 -12.85 24.84 11.17
CA ILE A 494 -13.04 25.23 9.76
C ILE A 494 -13.84 24.17 9.00
N ILE A 495 -13.63 22.90 9.30
CA ILE A 495 -14.28 21.76 8.64
C ILE A 495 -15.58 21.35 9.35
N ASP A 496 -16.59 20.87 8.60
CA ASP A 496 -17.89 20.50 9.17
C ASP A 496 -17.96 19.03 9.62
N LYS A 497 -19.09 18.62 10.22
CA LYS A 497 -19.28 17.25 10.73
C LYS A 497 -19.14 16.18 9.65
N GLY A 498 -19.53 16.47 8.40
CA GLY A 498 -19.41 15.54 7.27
C GLY A 498 -17.95 15.36 6.84
N ASP A 499 -17.21 16.45 6.75
CA ASP A 499 -15.77 16.42 6.47
C ASP A 499 -15.01 15.71 7.60
N LYS A 500 -15.33 16.02 8.87
CA LYS A 500 -14.73 15.36 10.05
C LYS A 500 -14.96 13.85 10.00
N ALA A 501 -16.18 13.40 9.75
CA ALA A 501 -16.49 11.98 9.62
C ALA A 501 -15.66 11.32 8.50
N THR A 502 -15.54 11.99 7.36
CA THR A 502 -14.75 11.51 6.21
C THR A 502 -13.27 11.38 6.56
N ILE A 503 -12.66 12.44 7.11
CA ILE A 503 -11.23 12.47 7.48
C ILE A 503 -10.94 11.45 8.59
N LEU A 504 -11.82 11.33 9.60
CA LEU A 504 -11.66 10.36 10.68
C LEU A 504 -11.78 8.91 10.20
N ASN A 505 -12.66 8.62 9.25
CA ASN A 505 -12.75 7.31 8.64
C ASN A 505 -11.48 6.98 7.85
N SER A 506 -10.96 7.92 7.06
CA SER A 506 -9.69 7.75 6.35
C SER A 506 -8.51 7.57 7.31
N LEU A 507 -8.46 8.30 8.43
CA LEU A 507 -7.43 8.12 9.47
C LEU A 507 -7.57 6.74 10.15
N ALA A 508 -8.78 6.31 10.49
CA ALA A 508 -9.02 5.02 11.13
C ALA A 508 -8.68 3.84 10.20
N GLU A 509 -9.05 3.93 8.92
CA GLU A 509 -8.68 2.96 7.89
C GLU A 509 -7.15 2.87 7.76
N LYS A 510 -6.48 4.02 7.72
CA LYS A 510 -5.02 4.11 7.62
C LYS A 510 -4.31 3.54 8.86
N LEU A 511 -4.78 3.87 10.06
CA LEU A 511 -4.25 3.31 11.32
C LEU A 511 -4.50 1.80 11.41
N GLY A 512 -5.66 1.33 10.95
CA GLY A 512 -5.99 -0.09 10.83
C GLY A 512 -5.02 -0.81 9.89
N ASP A 513 -4.74 -0.23 8.73
CA ASP A 513 -3.77 -0.75 7.77
C ASP A 513 -2.34 -0.79 8.35
N THR A 514 -1.93 0.26 9.10
CA THR A 514 -0.61 0.31 9.77
C THR A 514 -0.49 -0.78 10.84
N PHE A 515 -1.51 -0.95 11.68
CA PHE A 515 -1.52 -1.97 12.73
C PHE A 515 -1.54 -3.40 12.16
N LYS A 516 -2.35 -3.65 11.11
CA LYS A 516 -2.35 -4.91 10.37
C LYS A 516 -0.97 -5.19 9.77
N THR A 517 -0.34 -4.18 9.18
CA THR A 517 1.01 -4.30 8.61
C THR A 517 2.04 -4.61 9.69
N GLN A 518 2.01 -3.94 10.84
CA GLN A 518 2.93 -4.20 11.94
C GLN A 518 2.82 -5.63 12.47
N LYS A 519 1.58 -6.10 12.72
CA LYS A 519 1.33 -7.51 13.09
C LYS A 519 1.80 -8.49 12.03
N ALA A 520 1.62 -8.17 10.76
CA ALA A 520 2.06 -9.02 9.65
C ALA A 520 3.59 -9.07 9.54
N VAL A 521 4.29 -7.96 9.79
CA VAL A 521 5.76 -7.92 9.87
C VAL A 521 6.25 -8.78 11.04
N GLU A 522 5.63 -8.68 12.21
CA GLU A 522 5.96 -9.53 13.37
C GLU A 522 5.69 -11.02 13.08
N ALA A 523 4.57 -11.35 12.44
CA ALA A 523 4.24 -12.72 12.04
C ALA A 523 5.23 -13.26 11.00
N PHE A 524 5.65 -12.42 10.04
CA PHE A 524 6.64 -12.76 9.03
C PHE A 524 8.00 -13.06 9.64
N GLN A 525 8.48 -12.17 10.53
CA GLN A 525 9.75 -12.37 11.25
C GLN A 525 9.73 -13.64 12.11
N ALA A 526 8.56 -14.03 12.60
CA ALA A 526 8.36 -15.27 13.36
C ALA A 526 8.13 -16.52 12.48
N GLY A 527 8.19 -16.42 11.15
CA GLY A 527 8.03 -17.55 10.23
C GLY A 527 6.59 -18.10 10.17
N ARG A 528 5.60 -17.30 10.54
CA ARG A 528 4.20 -17.73 10.72
C ARG A 528 3.20 -16.83 9.99
N LEU A 529 3.65 -16.02 9.04
CA LEU A 529 2.74 -15.20 8.25
C LEU A 529 1.93 -16.09 7.33
N ALA A 530 0.62 -16.17 7.57
CA ALA A 530 -0.33 -16.86 6.71
C ALA A 530 -1.22 -15.83 6.02
N ILE A 531 -1.23 -15.85 4.69
CA ILE A 531 -2.03 -14.95 3.84
C ILE A 531 -2.73 -15.82 2.79
N ASP A 532 -4.01 -15.53 2.52
CA ASP A 532 -4.67 -16.08 1.33
C ASP A 532 -4.13 -15.37 0.08
N PRO A 533 -3.46 -16.09 -0.83
CA PRO A 533 -2.80 -15.48 -1.97
C PRO A 533 -3.78 -15.05 -3.08
N TYR A 534 -5.04 -15.47 -3.02
CA TYR A 534 -6.09 -15.10 -3.99
C TYR A 534 -6.94 -13.90 -3.55
N ASP A 535 -6.82 -13.50 -2.28
CA ASP A 535 -7.49 -12.33 -1.74
C ASP A 535 -6.77 -11.01 -2.08
N SER A 536 -7.54 -9.95 -2.34
CA SER A 536 -6.99 -8.62 -2.63
C SER A 536 -6.33 -7.99 -1.41
N ASP A 537 -6.89 -8.17 -0.21
CA ASP A 537 -6.32 -7.63 1.01
C ASP A 537 -5.03 -8.36 1.39
N GLY A 538 -4.98 -9.67 1.18
CA GLY A 538 -3.75 -10.48 1.31
C GLY A 538 -2.60 -9.98 0.43
N ARG A 539 -2.87 -9.67 -0.85
CA ARG A 539 -1.88 -9.09 -1.77
C ARG A 539 -1.40 -7.72 -1.29
N LYS A 540 -2.32 -6.83 -0.91
CA LYS A 540 -2.03 -5.48 -0.39
C LYS A 540 -1.19 -5.55 0.89
N LEU A 541 -1.53 -6.46 1.81
CA LEU A 541 -0.78 -6.66 3.05
C LEU A 541 0.64 -7.16 2.78
N THR A 542 0.82 -8.08 1.83
CA THR A 542 2.16 -8.55 1.40
C THR A 542 3.00 -7.40 0.84
N ASP A 543 2.40 -6.51 0.06
CA ASP A 543 3.09 -5.31 -0.47
C ASP A 543 3.52 -4.36 0.63
N ASN A 544 2.65 -4.15 1.63
CA ASN A 544 2.95 -3.30 2.78
C ASN A 544 4.05 -3.89 3.67
N VAL A 545 4.01 -5.20 3.94
CA VAL A 545 5.06 -5.94 4.66
C VAL A 545 6.40 -5.78 3.91
N TRP A 546 6.41 -6.00 2.60
CA TRP A 546 7.61 -5.81 1.79
C TRP A 546 8.12 -4.37 1.85
N LYS A 547 7.25 -3.37 1.73
CA LYS A 547 7.63 -1.95 1.82
C LYS A 547 8.28 -1.61 3.16
N SER A 548 7.75 -2.15 4.26
CA SER A 548 8.32 -1.94 5.61
C SER A 548 9.69 -2.60 5.78
N ILE A 549 9.86 -3.80 5.23
CA ILE A 549 11.13 -4.54 5.28
C ILE A 549 12.18 -3.89 4.38
N ALA A 550 11.80 -3.52 3.16
CA ALA A 550 12.72 -3.01 2.14
C ALA A 550 13.38 -1.68 2.53
N THR A 551 12.75 -0.89 3.42
CA THR A 551 13.31 0.36 3.94
C THR A 551 14.18 0.16 5.18
N THR A 552 14.10 -0.98 5.86
CA THR A 552 14.75 -1.23 7.16
C THR A 552 15.89 -2.24 7.07
N VAL A 553 15.87 -3.11 6.06
CA VAL A 553 16.87 -4.18 5.87
C VAL A 553 17.94 -3.74 4.86
N GLU A 554 19.20 -4.04 5.16
CA GLU A 554 20.33 -3.77 4.27
C GLU A 554 20.15 -4.41 2.88
N PRO A 555 20.54 -3.75 1.77
CA PRO A 555 20.33 -4.25 0.42
C PRO A 555 20.81 -5.68 0.17
N ALA A 556 21.94 -6.08 0.77
CA ALA A 556 22.51 -7.42 0.64
C ALA A 556 21.62 -8.53 1.25
N ARG A 557 20.75 -8.18 2.20
CA ARG A 557 19.84 -9.11 2.89
C ARG A 557 18.42 -9.10 2.31
N LEU A 558 18.09 -8.17 1.41
CA LEU A 558 16.74 -8.06 0.85
C LEU A 558 16.30 -9.29 0.06
N ARG A 559 17.21 -9.90 -0.71
CA ARG A 559 16.89 -11.07 -1.54
C ARG A 559 16.43 -12.30 -0.72
N PRO A 560 17.20 -12.80 0.27
CA PRO A 560 16.75 -13.95 1.06
C PRO A 560 15.46 -13.65 1.84
N VAL A 561 15.27 -12.41 2.30
CA VAL A 561 14.05 -12.00 3.00
C VAL A 561 12.84 -11.95 2.06
N MET A 562 13.02 -11.47 0.83
CA MET A 562 12.00 -11.52 -0.22
C MET A 562 11.62 -12.96 -0.56
N GLU A 563 12.60 -13.84 -0.76
CA GLU A 563 12.37 -15.26 -1.07
C GLU A 563 11.61 -15.96 0.07
N ASP A 564 11.89 -15.61 1.33
CA ASP A 564 11.14 -16.11 2.49
C ASP A 564 9.72 -15.54 2.57
N LEU A 565 9.53 -14.26 2.24
CA LEU A 565 8.20 -13.65 2.17
C LEU A 565 7.34 -14.35 1.12
N VAL A 566 7.89 -14.65 -0.06
CA VAL A 566 7.20 -15.42 -1.11
C VAL A 566 6.92 -16.85 -0.63
N ARG A 567 7.82 -17.47 0.12
CA ARG A 567 7.60 -18.81 0.68
C ARG A 567 6.45 -18.86 1.68
N GLN A 568 6.34 -17.85 2.55
CA GLN A 568 5.29 -17.78 3.56
C GLN A 568 3.93 -17.38 2.97
N THR A 569 3.93 -16.48 1.97
CA THR A 569 2.70 -15.88 1.44
C THR A 569 2.23 -16.45 0.11
N GLY A 570 3.11 -17.10 -0.66
CA GLY A 570 2.87 -17.46 -2.06
C GLY A 570 2.81 -16.25 -3.01
N ILE A 571 3.13 -15.03 -2.56
CA ILE A 571 2.92 -13.81 -3.35
C ILE A 571 4.24 -13.07 -3.54
N VAL A 572 4.63 -12.82 -4.79
CA VAL A 572 5.73 -11.88 -5.11
C VAL A 572 5.26 -10.46 -4.86
N PRO A 573 5.94 -9.60 -4.07
CA PRO A 573 5.54 -8.20 -3.90
C PRO A 573 5.46 -7.45 -5.24
N GLN A 574 4.42 -6.64 -5.46
CA GLN A 574 4.22 -5.91 -6.73
C GLN A 574 5.41 -5.00 -7.08
N PRO A 575 6.05 -4.27 -6.15
CA PRO A 575 7.24 -3.48 -6.45
C PRO A 575 8.40 -4.33 -6.99
N VAL A 576 8.54 -5.57 -6.51
CA VAL A 576 9.55 -6.52 -6.99
C VAL A 576 9.21 -7.00 -8.38
N ALA A 577 7.96 -7.41 -8.62
CA ALA A 577 7.52 -7.84 -9.95
C ALA A 577 7.73 -6.72 -11.00
N ASN A 578 7.41 -5.48 -10.64
CA ASN A 578 7.64 -4.31 -11.47
C ASN A 578 9.14 -4.09 -11.76
N ALA A 579 10.01 -4.22 -10.76
CA ALA A 579 11.45 -4.08 -10.93
C ALA A 579 12.03 -5.19 -11.85
N ILE A 580 11.63 -6.45 -11.64
CA ILE A 580 12.03 -7.58 -12.49
C ILE A 580 11.61 -7.31 -13.94
N ARG A 581 10.36 -6.90 -14.16
CA ARG A 581 9.87 -6.60 -15.51
C ARG A 581 10.64 -5.45 -16.16
N ALA A 582 10.90 -4.37 -15.43
CA ALA A 582 11.69 -3.24 -15.93
C ALA A 582 13.12 -3.65 -16.30
N ASP A 583 13.77 -4.49 -15.49
CA ASP A 583 15.11 -4.98 -15.80
C ASP A 583 15.12 -5.97 -16.97
N LEU A 584 14.11 -6.84 -17.08
CA LEU A 584 13.91 -7.71 -18.24
C LEU A 584 13.73 -6.89 -19.53
N THR A 585 13.06 -5.73 -19.49
CA THR A 585 12.83 -4.84 -20.65
C THR A 585 13.94 -3.84 -20.92
N SER A 586 14.95 -3.75 -20.06
CA SER A 586 16.01 -2.73 -20.16
C SER A 586 16.89 -2.81 -21.40
N GLY A 587 16.94 -3.95 -22.10
CA GLY A 587 17.88 -4.22 -23.19
C GLY A 587 19.34 -4.37 -22.75
N LYS A 588 19.63 -4.27 -21.45
CA LYS A 588 20.98 -4.43 -20.89
C LYS A 588 21.18 -5.87 -20.43
N VAL A 589 22.14 -6.58 -21.03
CA VAL A 589 22.42 -8.00 -20.75
C VAL A 589 22.56 -8.29 -19.25
N ALA A 590 23.29 -7.46 -18.52
CA ALA A 590 23.51 -7.66 -17.08
C ALA A 590 22.20 -7.57 -16.26
N ASN A 591 21.35 -6.59 -16.56
CA ASN A 591 20.05 -6.41 -15.89
C ASN A 591 19.11 -7.57 -16.23
N VAL A 592 19.01 -7.93 -17.51
CA VAL A 592 18.17 -9.05 -17.96
C VAL A 592 18.64 -10.37 -17.34
N ALA A 593 19.95 -10.63 -17.28
CA ALA A 593 20.50 -11.82 -16.62
C ALA A 593 20.21 -11.83 -15.11
N GLY A 594 20.31 -10.69 -14.44
CA GLY A 594 19.98 -10.55 -13.02
C GLY A 594 18.50 -10.81 -12.73
N ALA A 595 17.62 -10.16 -13.49
CA ALA A 595 16.18 -10.26 -13.36
C ALA A 595 15.65 -11.66 -13.70
N ALA A 596 16.16 -12.29 -14.76
CA ALA A 596 15.76 -13.65 -15.14
C ALA A 596 16.23 -14.70 -14.11
N ARG A 597 17.42 -14.55 -13.53
CA ARG A 597 17.89 -15.39 -12.41
C ARG A 597 17.00 -15.22 -11.17
N LEU A 598 16.59 -13.99 -10.86
CA LEU A 598 15.70 -13.71 -9.73
C LEU A 598 14.30 -14.30 -9.97
N ALA A 599 13.75 -14.09 -11.16
CA ALA A 599 12.48 -14.64 -11.59
C ALA A 599 12.47 -16.17 -11.51
N LEU A 600 13.53 -16.84 -11.98
CA LEU A 600 13.69 -18.28 -11.86
C LEU A 600 13.77 -18.75 -10.41
N SER A 601 14.49 -18.02 -9.54
CA SER A 601 14.55 -18.30 -8.11
C SER A 601 13.16 -18.30 -7.49
N LEU A 602 12.39 -17.23 -7.72
CA LEU A 602 11.03 -17.06 -7.19
C LEU A 602 10.04 -18.08 -7.76
N HIS A 603 10.12 -18.36 -9.06
CA HIS A 603 9.29 -19.38 -9.72
C HIS A 603 9.57 -20.80 -9.17
N SER A 604 10.79 -21.08 -8.73
CA SER A 604 11.14 -22.35 -8.09
C SER A 604 10.61 -22.48 -6.66
N ILE A 605 10.30 -21.35 -5.99
CA ILE A 605 9.70 -21.34 -4.65
C ILE A 605 8.20 -21.64 -4.75
N ASP A 606 7.51 -20.97 -5.66
CA ASP A 606 6.11 -21.24 -6.00
C ASP A 606 5.86 -20.89 -7.48
N THR A 607 5.44 -21.90 -8.25
CA THR A 607 5.26 -21.80 -9.70
C THR A 607 4.16 -20.81 -10.10
N ALA A 608 3.19 -20.58 -9.21
CA ALA A 608 2.06 -19.68 -9.40
C ALA A 608 2.27 -18.30 -8.75
N ALA A 609 3.44 -18.03 -8.14
CA ALA A 609 3.69 -16.78 -7.41
C ALA A 609 3.57 -15.53 -8.29
N PHE A 610 3.89 -15.66 -9.58
CA PHE A 610 3.78 -14.59 -10.56
C PHE A 610 2.37 -14.46 -11.14
N ASP A 611 1.60 -15.54 -11.25
CA ASP A 611 0.23 -15.51 -11.80
C ASP A 611 -0.72 -14.64 -10.98
N ARG A 612 -0.34 -14.36 -9.74
CA ARG A 612 -1.08 -13.56 -8.76
C ARG A 612 -0.75 -12.06 -8.83
N ARG A 613 0.00 -11.62 -9.85
CA ARG A 613 0.49 -10.24 -10.00
C ARG A 613 0.34 -9.70 -11.42
N ASP A 614 0.16 -8.39 -11.50
CA ASP A 614 0.08 -7.69 -12.77
C ASP A 614 1.40 -7.78 -13.52
N GLY A 615 1.35 -8.22 -14.78
CA GLY A 615 2.52 -8.45 -15.63
C GLY A 615 3.34 -9.69 -15.25
N GLY A 616 2.85 -10.54 -14.33
CA GLY A 616 3.58 -11.71 -13.87
C GLY A 616 3.80 -12.79 -14.94
N LYS A 617 2.89 -12.92 -15.91
CA LYS A 617 3.02 -13.89 -17.01
C LYS A 617 4.29 -13.67 -17.83
N GLU A 618 4.63 -12.42 -18.12
CA GLU A 618 5.86 -12.06 -18.86
C GLU A 618 7.12 -12.47 -18.08
N ILE A 619 7.08 -12.31 -16.75
CA ILE A 619 8.18 -12.66 -15.85
C ILE A 619 8.34 -14.18 -15.78
N GLN A 620 7.22 -14.91 -15.67
CA GLN A 620 7.19 -16.37 -15.66
C GLN A 620 7.73 -16.94 -16.98
N ASP A 621 7.30 -16.40 -18.12
CA ASP A 621 7.79 -16.82 -19.45
C ASP A 621 9.29 -16.58 -19.60
N ALA A 622 9.77 -15.42 -19.14
CA ALA A 622 11.21 -15.13 -19.14
C ALA A 622 11.99 -16.08 -18.23
N ALA A 623 11.47 -16.43 -17.05
CA ALA A 623 12.09 -17.40 -16.14
C ALA A 623 12.19 -18.80 -16.76
N VAL A 624 11.10 -19.27 -17.40
CA VAL A 624 11.04 -20.56 -18.09
C VAL A 624 12.02 -20.58 -19.27
N ALA A 625 11.99 -19.55 -20.11
CA ALA A 625 12.92 -19.43 -21.24
C ALA A 625 14.37 -19.35 -20.78
N PHE A 626 14.67 -18.59 -19.72
CA PHE A 626 16.02 -18.51 -19.15
C PHE A 626 16.50 -19.85 -18.60
N SER A 627 15.63 -20.57 -17.89
CA SER A 627 15.91 -21.93 -17.39
C SER A 627 16.21 -22.89 -18.54
N HIS A 628 15.43 -22.82 -19.62
CA HIS A 628 15.67 -23.61 -20.82
C HIS A 628 17.02 -23.26 -21.48
N LEU A 629 17.32 -21.98 -21.69
CA LEU A 629 18.55 -21.53 -22.34
C LEU A 629 19.81 -21.87 -21.55
N THR A 630 19.77 -21.74 -20.23
CA THR A 630 20.92 -22.05 -19.37
C THR A 630 21.03 -23.53 -19.06
N GLY A 631 19.89 -24.22 -18.88
CA GLY A 631 19.83 -25.63 -18.48
C GLY A 631 19.84 -26.61 -19.64
N ASN A 632 18.94 -26.43 -20.61
CA ASN A 632 18.72 -27.32 -21.76
C ASN A 632 19.54 -26.96 -22.98
N VAL A 633 19.91 -25.68 -23.15
CA VAL A 633 20.80 -25.25 -24.24
C VAL A 633 22.25 -25.16 -23.79
N GLY A 634 22.49 -24.89 -22.49
CA GLY A 634 23.84 -24.80 -21.92
C GLY A 634 24.53 -23.47 -22.19
N LEU A 635 23.77 -22.40 -22.46
CA LEU A 635 24.30 -21.05 -22.58
C LEU A 635 24.76 -20.51 -21.23
N SER A 636 25.77 -19.63 -21.24
CA SER A 636 26.04 -18.80 -20.06
C SER A 636 24.83 -17.92 -19.76
N ALA A 637 24.72 -17.45 -18.53
CA ALA A 637 23.61 -16.58 -18.14
C ALA A 637 23.58 -15.27 -18.93
N GLU A 638 24.74 -14.74 -19.32
CA GLU A 638 24.87 -13.54 -20.14
C GLU A 638 24.43 -13.81 -21.58
N ALA A 639 24.81 -14.95 -22.16
CA ALA A 639 24.35 -15.36 -23.49
C ALA A 639 22.85 -15.66 -23.51
N ALA A 640 22.32 -16.32 -22.46
CA ALA A 640 20.90 -16.54 -22.30
C ALA A 640 20.12 -15.22 -22.15
N ALA A 641 20.67 -14.24 -21.43
CA ALA A 641 20.06 -12.92 -21.30
C ALA A 641 20.08 -12.13 -22.62
N GLN A 642 21.18 -12.18 -23.38
CA GLN A 642 21.20 -11.63 -24.73
C GLN A 642 20.15 -12.29 -25.61
N ARG A 643 19.97 -13.61 -25.47
CA ARG A 643 18.96 -14.35 -26.23
C ARG A 643 17.53 -13.97 -25.85
N LEU A 644 17.25 -13.70 -24.57
CA LEU A 644 15.97 -13.15 -24.13
C LEU A 644 15.69 -11.75 -24.69
N ILE A 645 16.73 -10.92 -24.83
CA ILE A 645 16.62 -9.60 -25.48
C ILE A 645 16.25 -9.79 -26.96
N ASP A 646 16.98 -10.67 -27.65
CA ASP A 646 16.77 -10.95 -29.07
C ASP A 646 15.38 -11.58 -29.35
N MET A 647 14.88 -12.43 -28.45
CA MET A 647 13.54 -13.01 -28.52
C MET A 647 12.42 -11.99 -28.37
N ARG A 648 12.73 -10.74 -28.01
CA ARG A 648 11.76 -9.65 -27.89
C ARG A 648 11.95 -8.59 -28.96
N ASP A 649 12.99 -8.72 -29.77
CA ASP A 649 13.23 -7.90 -30.94
C ASP A 649 12.34 -8.42 -32.10
N PRO A 650 11.36 -7.63 -32.58
CA PRO A 650 10.46 -8.06 -33.64
C PRO A 650 11.17 -8.40 -34.96
N GLU A 651 12.31 -7.77 -35.27
CA GLU A 651 13.05 -8.06 -36.50
C GLU A 651 13.77 -9.41 -36.39
N LYS A 652 14.50 -9.63 -35.29
CA LYS A 652 15.17 -10.92 -35.04
C LYS A 652 14.19 -12.09 -34.91
N LEU A 653 13.00 -11.85 -34.35
CA LEU A 653 11.93 -12.85 -34.32
C LEU A 653 11.45 -13.24 -35.73
N ARG A 654 11.29 -12.27 -36.63
CA ARG A 654 10.92 -12.53 -38.02
C ARG A 654 12.03 -13.29 -38.75
N GLU A 655 13.29 -12.88 -38.58
CA GLU A 655 14.45 -13.56 -39.17
C GLU A 655 14.55 -15.00 -38.70
N ARG A 656 14.46 -15.24 -37.39
CA ARG A 656 14.45 -16.58 -36.80
C ARG A 656 13.30 -17.41 -37.35
N THR A 657 12.09 -16.85 -37.39
CA THR A 657 10.91 -17.57 -37.88
C THR A 657 11.05 -17.90 -39.37
N ALA A 658 11.50 -16.96 -40.19
CA ALA A 658 11.72 -17.16 -41.62
C ALA A 658 12.79 -18.23 -41.89
N LEU A 659 13.90 -18.20 -41.15
CA LEU A 659 14.95 -19.21 -41.23
C LEU A 659 14.40 -20.60 -40.89
N MET A 660 13.73 -20.74 -39.74
CA MET A 660 13.21 -22.02 -39.25
C MET A 660 12.06 -22.58 -40.09
N GLN A 661 11.26 -21.72 -40.74
CA GLN A 661 10.19 -22.15 -41.64
C GLN A 661 10.67 -22.48 -43.05
N SER A 662 11.91 -22.13 -43.40
CA SER A 662 12.44 -22.47 -44.71
C SER A 662 12.55 -23.99 -44.87
N LYS A 663 12.04 -24.49 -45.99
CA LYS A 663 12.02 -25.93 -46.29
C LYS A 663 13.40 -26.60 -46.13
N PRO A 664 14.53 -26.01 -46.62
CA PRO A 664 15.85 -26.63 -46.46
C PRO A 664 16.28 -26.79 -45.00
N ILE A 665 15.93 -25.83 -44.14
CA ILE A 665 16.29 -25.87 -42.72
C ILE A 665 15.41 -26.88 -41.98
N LYS A 666 14.11 -26.93 -42.27
CA LYS A 666 13.21 -27.91 -41.68
C LYS A 666 13.60 -29.35 -42.05
N ASP A 667 13.84 -29.59 -43.34
CA ASP A 667 14.25 -30.91 -43.83
C ASP A 667 15.61 -31.32 -43.22
N PHE A 668 16.53 -30.36 -43.03
CA PHE A 668 17.81 -30.59 -42.35
C PHE A 668 17.63 -30.94 -40.86
N VAL A 669 16.83 -30.17 -40.11
CA VAL A 669 16.55 -30.45 -38.69
C VAL A 669 15.90 -31.82 -38.53
N ASP A 670 14.87 -32.12 -39.33
CA ASP A 670 14.18 -33.41 -39.28
C ASP A 670 15.12 -34.58 -39.65
N GLY A 671 16.09 -34.36 -40.55
CA GLY A 671 17.09 -35.36 -40.92
C GLY A 671 18.23 -35.55 -39.90
N GLN A 672 18.53 -34.55 -39.08
CA GLN A 672 19.60 -34.61 -38.06
C GLN A 672 19.06 -34.89 -36.64
N ALA A 673 17.78 -34.61 -36.37
CA ALA A 673 17.11 -34.90 -35.11
C ALA A 673 16.43 -36.27 -35.14
N VAL A 674 17.21 -37.31 -35.44
CA VAL A 674 16.81 -38.72 -35.42
C VAL A 674 17.82 -39.53 -34.62
N GLU A 675 17.39 -40.67 -34.08
CA GLU A 675 18.21 -41.51 -33.20
C GLU A 675 19.57 -41.86 -33.80
N SER A 676 19.64 -42.23 -35.08
CA SER A 676 20.90 -42.55 -35.77
C SER A 676 21.86 -41.36 -35.79
N ALA A 677 21.42 -40.19 -36.24
CA ALA A 677 22.26 -39.00 -36.34
C ALA A 677 22.73 -38.49 -34.97
N VAL A 678 21.91 -38.62 -33.92
CA VAL A 678 22.28 -38.24 -32.55
C VAL A 678 23.28 -39.23 -31.97
N ARG A 679 23.11 -40.52 -32.25
CA ARG A 679 24.05 -41.58 -31.85
C ARG A 679 25.43 -41.38 -32.51
N ASP A 680 25.45 -41.00 -33.78
CA ASP A 680 26.69 -40.78 -34.56
C ASP A 680 27.57 -39.64 -33.99
N ILE A 681 27.03 -38.77 -33.12
CA ILE A 681 27.82 -37.76 -32.38
C ILE A 681 28.88 -38.41 -31.50
N PHE A 682 28.65 -39.64 -31.04
CA PHE A 682 29.51 -40.39 -30.13
C PHE A 682 30.16 -41.61 -30.78
N ASP A 683 30.00 -41.80 -32.09
CA ASP A 683 30.59 -42.92 -32.81
C ASP A 683 32.14 -42.81 -32.82
N PRO A 684 32.88 -43.84 -32.36
CA PRO A 684 34.33 -43.89 -32.43
C PRO A 684 34.90 -44.10 -33.85
N GLY A 685 34.06 -44.32 -34.87
CA GLY A 685 34.44 -44.50 -36.27
C GLY A 685 34.71 -45.96 -36.68
N LEU A 686 35.34 -46.16 -37.85
CA LEU A 686 35.47 -47.41 -38.62
C LEU A 686 35.99 -48.68 -37.90
N ILE A 687 36.45 -48.59 -36.65
CA ILE A 687 37.06 -49.71 -35.88
C ILE A 687 36.28 -49.99 -34.57
N GLY A 688 35.10 -49.40 -34.35
CA GLY A 688 34.30 -49.57 -33.14
C GLY A 688 32.87 -50.08 -33.35
N THR A 689 32.23 -50.50 -32.24
CA THR A 689 30.79 -50.82 -32.16
C THR A 689 29.99 -49.57 -31.81
N ASP A 690 28.93 -49.27 -32.56
CA ASP A 690 28.06 -48.12 -32.32
C ASP A 690 27.53 -48.08 -30.88
N PRO A 691 27.56 -46.91 -30.20
CA PRO A 691 27.04 -46.79 -28.85
C PRO A 691 25.51 -46.87 -28.83
N LYS A 692 24.94 -47.36 -27.73
CA LYS A 692 23.47 -47.34 -27.51
C LYS A 692 23.04 -45.96 -27.03
N LEU A 693 21.97 -45.38 -27.61
CA LEU A 693 21.45 -44.07 -27.20
C LEU A 693 20.46 -44.21 -26.02
N GLY A 694 20.95 -44.10 -24.80
CA GLY A 694 20.16 -44.30 -23.58
C GLY A 694 19.82 -45.77 -23.29
N GLU A 695 19.26 -46.01 -22.10
CA GLU A 695 18.88 -47.35 -21.63
C GLU A 695 17.52 -47.80 -22.16
N THR A 696 16.62 -46.83 -22.37
CA THR A 696 15.23 -47.06 -22.77
C THR A 696 14.85 -46.23 -24.01
N PRO A 697 13.83 -46.65 -24.78
CA PRO A 697 13.31 -45.85 -25.89
C PRO A 697 12.88 -44.43 -25.48
N ALA A 698 12.37 -44.25 -24.26
CA ALA A 698 11.99 -42.94 -23.74
C ALA A 698 13.22 -42.05 -23.49
N GLN A 699 14.34 -42.62 -23.04
CA GLN A 699 15.60 -41.88 -22.91
C GLN A 699 16.19 -41.51 -24.27
N SER A 700 16.17 -42.43 -25.24
CA SER A 700 16.56 -42.14 -26.64
C SER A 700 15.73 -40.99 -27.22
N ALA A 701 14.40 -41.07 -27.11
CA ALA A 701 13.49 -40.03 -27.60
C ALA A 701 13.73 -38.68 -26.93
N ALA A 702 13.95 -38.65 -25.60
CA ALA A 702 14.28 -37.43 -24.87
C ALA A 702 15.61 -36.80 -25.34
N MET A 703 16.63 -37.63 -25.59
CA MET A 703 17.92 -37.20 -26.15
C MET A 703 17.77 -36.59 -27.56
N VAL A 704 16.95 -37.21 -28.40
CA VAL A 704 16.66 -36.71 -29.76
C VAL A 704 15.92 -35.37 -29.71
N VAL A 705 14.93 -35.21 -28.84
CA VAL A 705 14.21 -33.95 -28.65
C VAL A 705 15.14 -32.86 -28.13
N GLU A 706 16.00 -33.16 -27.15
CA GLU A 706 16.95 -32.17 -26.62
C GLU A 706 18.00 -31.78 -27.68
N TYR A 707 18.51 -32.74 -28.45
CA TYR A 707 19.41 -32.45 -29.56
C TYR A 707 18.74 -31.60 -30.65
N ARG A 708 17.47 -31.86 -30.96
CA ARG A 708 16.68 -31.03 -31.87
C ARG A 708 16.68 -29.57 -31.40
N SER A 709 16.36 -29.32 -30.14
CA SER A 709 16.36 -27.96 -29.59
C SER A 709 17.75 -27.30 -29.64
N LEU A 710 18.82 -28.06 -29.40
CA LEU A 710 20.20 -27.56 -29.56
C LEU A 710 20.53 -27.23 -31.01
N LEU A 711 20.07 -28.05 -31.96
CA LEU A 711 20.31 -27.86 -33.38
C LEU A 711 19.58 -26.63 -33.92
N GLU A 712 18.29 -26.48 -33.59
CA GLU A 712 17.48 -25.32 -33.96
C GLU A 712 18.09 -24.01 -33.44
N GLU A 713 18.63 -24.02 -32.22
CA GLU A 713 19.34 -22.86 -31.67
C GLU A 713 20.69 -22.63 -32.36
N SER A 714 21.45 -23.69 -32.62
CA SER A 714 22.76 -23.59 -33.27
C SER A 714 22.65 -23.15 -34.74
N LEU A 715 21.54 -23.45 -35.41
CA LEU A 715 21.23 -22.94 -36.75
C LEU A 715 21.05 -21.43 -36.76
N PHE A 716 20.41 -20.88 -35.73
CA PHE A 716 20.33 -19.44 -35.59
C PHE A 716 21.69 -18.82 -35.32
N ASP A 717 22.47 -19.39 -34.39
CA ASP A 717 23.81 -18.88 -34.05
C ASP A 717 24.80 -18.94 -35.21
N ALA A 718 24.63 -19.93 -36.10
CA ALA A 718 25.41 -20.09 -37.32
C ALA A 718 24.84 -19.33 -38.53
N ALA A 719 23.84 -18.45 -38.33
CA ALA A 719 23.17 -17.70 -39.39
C ALA A 719 22.65 -18.58 -40.55
N GLY A 720 22.21 -19.80 -40.22
CA GLY A 720 21.69 -20.79 -41.17
C GLY A 720 22.73 -21.73 -41.77
N ASP A 721 24.02 -21.59 -41.45
CA ASP A 721 25.07 -22.51 -41.90
C ASP A 721 24.90 -23.88 -41.22
N GLN A 722 24.52 -24.89 -42.01
CA GLN A 722 24.11 -26.20 -41.53
C GLN A 722 25.26 -27.00 -40.91
N ASP A 723 26.45 -26.94 -41.49
CA ASP A 723 27.62 -27.68 -41.01
C ASP A 723 28.13 -27.10 -39.69
N THR A 724 28.23 -25.77 -39.62
CA THR A 724 28.60 -25.04 -38.40
C THR A 724 27.57 -25.27 -37.31
N ALA A 725 26.27 -25.23 -37.65
CA ALA A 725 25.19 -25.49 -36.70
C ALA A 725 25.23 -26.92 -36.15
N LYS A 726 25.47 -27.92 -37.01
CA LYS A 726 25.62 -29.32 -36.59
C LYS A 726 26.82 -29.51 -35.67
N ALA A 727 27.97 -28.93 -36.02
CA ALA A 727 29.16 -29.00 -35.18
C ALA A 727 28.94 -28.35 -33.81
N LEU A 728 28.30 -27.19 -33.78
CA LEU A 728 27.98 -26.45 -32.54
C LEU A 728 26.95 -27.21 -31.68
N ALA A 729 25.91 -27.77 -32.28
CA ALA A 729 24.92 -28.57 -31.58
C ALA A 729 25.54 -29.85 -30.99
N ALA A 730 26.41 -30.52 -31.74
CA ALA A 730 27.14 -31.69 -31.27
C ALA A 730 28.08 -31.35 -30.10
N ASP A 731 28.81 -30.23 -30.15
CA ASP A 731 29.63 -29.77 -29.01
C ASP A 731 28.76 -29.51 -27.76
N ARG A 732 27.65 -28.76 -27.92
CA ARG A 732 26.71 -28.49 -26.83
C ARG A 732 26.11 -29.75 -26.22
N PHE A 733 25.84 -30.75 -27.06
CA PHE A 733 25.30 -32.04 -26.62
C PHE A 733 26.35 -32.83 -25.82
N ARG A 734 27.60 -32.90 -26.29
CA ARG A 734 28.71 -33.59 -25.60
C ARG A 734 29.06 -33.02 -24.23
N ARG A 735 28.72 -31.76 -23.95
CA ARG A 735 28.92 -31.16 -22.62
C ARG A 735 28.02 -31.78 -21.54
N ARG A 736 26.93 -32.44 -21.93
CA ARG A 736 25.94 -33.01 -21.01
C ARG A 736 25.64 -34.49 -21.27
N TYR A 737 26.05 -35.01 -22.42
CA TYR A 737 25.88 -36.40 -22.78
C TYR A 737 27.22 -37.02 -23.14
N GLY A 738 27.40 -38.29 -22.81
CA GLY A 738 28.60 -39.03 -23.13
C GLY A 738 28.38 -40.53 -23.02
N THR A 739 29.25 -41.31 -23.64
CA THR A 739 29.30 -42.76 -23.46
C THR A 739 29.77 -43.09 -22.06
N SER A 740 29.00 -43.91 -21.34
CA SER A 740 29.32 -44.35 -19.98
C SER A 740 29.78 -45.80 -19.97
N ASP A 741 30.85 -46.07 -19.21
CA ASP A 741 31.28 -47.41 -18.83
C ASP A 741 30.65 -47.86 -17.51
N PHE A 742 29.82 -47.01 -16.89
CA PHE A 742 29.11 -47.27 -15.64
C PHE A 742 27.61 -47.54 -15.85
N SER A 743 27.18 -47.80 -17.09
CA SER A 743 25.79 -48.10 -17.45
C SER A 743 25.42 -49.56 -17.15
N ILE A 744 24.13 -49.79 -16.82
CA ILE A 744 23.59 -51.10 -16.45
C ILE A 744 23.57 -52.05 -17.64
N SER A 745 23.31 -51.55 -18.86
CA SER A 745 23.31 -52.37 -20.09
C SER A 745 24.72 -52.65 -20.65
N GLY A 746 25.78 -52.24 -19.96
CA GLY A 746 27.17 -52.46 -20.35
C GLY A 746 27.91 -51.17 -20.76
N SER A 747 29.16 -51.34 -21.21
CA SER A 747 29.98 -50.23 -21.70
C SER A 747 29.42 -49.63 -22.99
N LYS A 748 29.58 -48.31 -23.17
CA LYS A 748 29.19 -47.54 -24.37
C LYS A 748 27.69 -47.25 -24.53
N VAL A 749 27.00 -46.99 -23.43
CA VAL A 749 25.66 -46.38 -23.47
C VAL A 749 25.78 -44.88 -23.30
N VAL A 750 25.25 -44.10 -24.25
CA VAL A 750 25.16 -42.65 -24.12
C VAL A 750 24.16 -42.34 -23.03
N THR A 751 24.59 -41.66 -21.98
CA THR A 751 23.75 -41.25 -20.85
C THR A 751 23.97 -39.78 -20.55
N ARG A 752 23.03 -39.18 -19.80
CA ARG A 752 23.14 -37.78 -19.36
C ARG A 752 24.07 -37.68 -18.16
N LEU A 753 24.99 -36.73 -18.21
CA LEU A 753 25.98 -36.41 -17.18
C LEU A 753 26.68 -37.66 -16.64
N PRO A 754 27.27 -38.52 -17.48
CA PRO A 754 28.01 -39.67 -17.01
C PRO A 754 29.31 -39.21 -16.31
N PRO A 755 29.91 -40.06 -15.44
CA PRO A 755 31.17 -39.74 -14.78
C PRO A 755 32.28 -39.30 -15.75
N GLU A 756 32.28 -39.84 -16.98
CA GLU A 756 33.22 -39.55 -18.05
C GLU A 756 33.14 -38.11 -18.58
N VAL A 757 31.97 -37.49 -18.46
CA VAL A 757 31.73 -36.08 -18.83
C VAL A 757 32.01 -35.15 -17.65
N VAL A 758 31.66 -35.59 -16.43
CA VAL A 758 31.63 -34.71 -15.26
C VAL A 758 32.96 -34.70 -14.50
N TYR A 759 33.70 -35.80 -14.52
CA TYR A 759 35.00 -35.92 -13.86
C TYR A 759 36.14 -35.98 -14.88
N PRO A 760 37.34 -35.49 -14.52
CA PRO A 760 38.50 -35.65 -15.37
C PRO A 760 38.94 -37.12 -15.42
N ALA A 761 39.54 -37.50 -16.55
CA ALA A 761 40.24 -38.78 -16.67
C ALA A 761 41.41 -38.86 -15.68
N GLY A 762 41.70 -40.08 -15.21
CA GLY A 762 42.75 -40.38 -14.25
C GLY A 762 44.17 -40.36 -14.82
N LYS A 763 45.14 -40.78 -13.99
CA LYS A 763 46.57 -40.83 -14.34
C LYS A 763 46.88 -41.73 -15.55
N ASP A 764 46.06 -42.75 -15.77
CA ASP A 764 46.07 -43.69 -16.88
C ASP A 764 45.24 -43.21 -18.08
N GLY A 765 44.52 -42.09 -17.96
CA GLY A 765 43.68 -41.53 -19.00
C GLY A 765 42.31 -42.18 -19.10
N THR A 766 41.93 -43.00 -18.13
CA THR A 766 40.59 -43.61 -18.01
C THR A 766 39.89 -43.09 -16.76
N HIS A 767 38.60 -43.40 -16.62
CA HIS A 767 37.84 -43.09 -15.40
C HIS A 767 37.81 -44.28 -14.42
N ASP A 768 38.70 -45.28 -14.58
CA ASP A 768 38.66 -46.51 -13.76
C ASP A 768 38.94 -46.25 -12.28
N TYR A 769 39.65 -45.17 -11.94
CA TYR A 769 39.80 -44.73 -10.54
C TYR A 769 38.45 -44.51 -9.84
N ILE A 770 37.41 -44.10 -10.58
CA ILE A 770 36.06 -43.95 -10.05
C ILE A 770 35.49 -45.32 -9.68
N ARG A 771 35.67 -46.32 -10.55
CA ARG A 771 35.24 -47.70 -10.30
C ARG A 771 35.91 -48.26 -9.05
N GLN A 772 37.20 -48.02 -8.88
CA GLN A 772 37.96 -48.44 -7.70
C GLN A 772 37.45 -47.78 -6.41
N GLN A 773 37.13 -46.48 -6.45
CA GLN A 773 36.57 -45.76 -5.31
C GLN A 773 35.16 -46.24 -4.94
N VAL A 774 34.31 -46.53 -5.93
CA VAL A 774 32.97 -47.10 -5.69
C VAL A 774 33.08 -48.47 -5.04
N LYS A 775 33.95 -49.35 -5.58
CA LYS A 775 34.19 -50.69 -4.99
C LYS A 775 34.70 -50.60 -3.55
N ALA A 776 35.60 -49.66 -3.26
CA ALA A 776 36.09 -49.43 -1.90
C ALA A 776 34.97 -48.96 -0.96
N ALA A 777 34.12 -48.04 -1.40
CA ALA A 777 32.98 -47.55 -0.62
C ALA A 777 31.96 -48.66 -0.33
N LEU A 778 31.64 -49.49 -1.33
CA LEU A 778 30.75 -50.65 -1.17
C LEU A 778 31.33 -51.71 -0.24
N SER A 779 32.63 -52.00 -0.36
CA SER A 779 33.33 -52.94 0.53
C SER A 779 33.32 -52.48 1.98
N ALA A 780 33.59 -51.19 2.23
CA ALA A 780 33.54 -50.60 3.58
C ALA A 780 32.13 -50.65 4.20
N ALA A 781 31.09 -50.68 3.38
CA ALA A 781 29.69 -50.79 3.80
C ALA A 781 29.15 -52.23 3.84
N GLY A 782 29.99 -53.25 3.65
CA GLY A 782 29.59 -54.66 3.67
C GLY A 782 28.82 -55.14 2.43
N ALA A 783 28.91 -54.40 1.32
CA ALA A 783 28.19 -54.64 0.07
C ALA A 783 29.13 -54.82 -1.13
N ALA A 784 30.28 -55.48 -0.93
CA ALA A 784 31.29 -55.66 -1.97
C ALA A 784 30.72 -56.30 -3.24
N SER A 785 30.98 -55.70 -4.40
CA SER A 785 30.56 -56.19 -5.71
C SER A 785 31.54 -55.75 -6.80
N ASP A 786 31.75 -56.63 -7.79
CA ASP A 786 32.57 -56.32 -8.96
C ASP A 786 31.82 -55.57 -10.07
N LYS A 787 30.49 -55.68 -10.08
CA LYS A 787 29.61 -55.02 -11.05
C LYS A 787 28.97 -53.81 -10.39
N VAL A 788 29.49 -52.63 -10.74
CA VAL A 788 29.07 -51.34 -10.20
C VAL A 788 28.64 -50.41 -11.31
N PHE A 789 27.56 -49.67 -11.06
CA PHE A 789 26.92 -48.77 -11.99
C PHE A 789 26.67 -47.42 -11.33
N LEU A 790 26.74 -46.35 -12.11
CA LEU A 790 26.57 -44.98 -11.65
C LEU A 790 25.49 -44.30 -12.49
N GLN A 791 24.42 -43.89 -11.80
CA GLN A 791 23.29 -43.22 -12.44
C GLN A 791 23.22 -41.76 -11.98
N ALA A 792 23.12 -40.85 -12.94
CA ALA A 792 22.87 -39.45 -12.69
C ALA A 792 21.40 -39.22 -12.29
N ASP A 793 21.17 -38.31 -11.36
CA ASP A 793 19.85 -37.88 -10.91
C ASP A 793 19.72 -36.35 -10.88
N GLY A 794 18.63 -35.83 -10.30
CA GLY A 794 18.41 -34.38 -10.18
C GLY A 794 19.45 -33.68 -9.29
N LEU A 795 20.08 -34.38 -8.34
CA LEU A 795 21.14 -33.83 -7.51
C LEU A 795 22.48 -33.79 -8.27
N THR A 796 22.74 -34.77 -9.14
CA THR A 796 23.90 -34.74 -10.07
C THR A 796 23.85 -33.49 -10.95
N ASP A 797 22.71 -33.22 -11.57
CA ASP A 797 22.51 -32.05 -12.45
C ASP A 797 22.69 -30.73 -11.69
N ARG A 798 22.17 -30.64 -10.46
CA ARG A 798 22.36 -29.47 -9.58
C ARG A 798 23.82 -29.25 -9.21
N ASP A 799 24.52 -30.30 -8.78
CA ASP A 799 25.90 -30.19 -8.34
C ASP A 799 26.83 -29.85 -9.53
N PHE A 800 26.60 -30.45 -10.70
CA PHE A 800 27.29 -30.11 -11.95
C PHE A 800 27.12 -28.64 -12.34
N LYS A 801 25.87 -28.14 -12.36
CA LYS A 801 25.58 -26.72 -12.64
C LYS A 801 26.20 -25.76 -11.63
N ALA A 802 26.34 -26.19 -10.38
CA ALA A 802 26.98 -25.41 -9.31
C ALA A 802 28.52 -25.46 -9.35
N GLY A 803 29.13 -26.19 -10.30
CA GLY A 803 30.57 -26.40 -10.36
C GLY A 803 31.13 -27.19 -9.18
N LYS A 804 30.27 -27.97 -8.50
CA LYS A 804 30.63 -28.82 -7.36
C LYS A 804 30.89 -30.26 -7.84
N PRO A 805 31.65 -31.07 -7.09
CA PRO A 805 31.78 -32.50 -7.37
C PRO A 805 30.38 -33.14 -7.46
N ALA A 806 30.05 -33.72 -8.61
CA ALA A 806 28.71 -34.24 -8.85
C ALA A 806 28.51 -35.58 -8.17
N ARG A 807 27.43 -35.70 -7.40
CA ARG A 807 27.07 -36.96 -6.76
C ARG A 807 26.36 -37.90 -7.73
N TYR A 808 26.52 -39.20 -7.52
CA TYR A 808 25.85 -40.23 -8.30
C TYR A 808 25.12 -41.21 -7.38
N GLN A 809 24.01 -41.75 -7.89
CA GLN A 809 23.34 -42.90 -7.31
C GLN A 809 24.11 -44.15 -7.74
N VAL A 810 24.59 -44.92 -6.76
CA VAL A 810 25.32 -46.17 -7.02
C VAL A 810 24.34 -47.34 -7.03
N TRP A 811 24.46 -48.17 -8.06
CA TRP A 811 23.83 -49.49 -8.15
C TRP A 811 24.91 -50.56 -8.25
N TYR A 812 24.66 -51.73 -7.68
CA TYR A 812 25.59 -52.86 -7.74
C TYR A 812 24.84 -54.18 -7.82
N GLU A 813 25.46 -55.21 -8.39
CA GLU A 813 24.87 -56.54 -8.46
C GLU A 813 25.34 -57.40 -7.28
N LYS A 814 24.42 -58.04 -6.57
CA LYS A 814 24.69 -59.01 -5.50
C LYS A 814 23.77 -60.20 -5.68
N ASP A 815 24.35 -61.41 -5.75
CA ASP A 815 23.62 -62.66 -5.95
C ASP A 815 22.66 -62.65 -7.17
N GLY A 816 23.05 -61.95 -8.24
CA GLY A 816 22.25 -61.81 -9.46
C GLY A 816 21.11 -60.78 -9.39
N VAL A 817 21.00 -60.04 -8.28
CA VAL A 817 20.00 -58.96 -8.08
C VAL A 817 20.70 -57.60 -8.07
N LEU A 818 20.08 -56.62 -8.74
CA LEU A 818 20.55 -55.24 -8.73
C LEU A 818 20.05 -54.52 -7.47
N GLU A 819 20.96 -54.06 -6.62
CA GLU A 819 20.68 -53.31 -5.39
C GLU A 819 21.15 -51.86 -5.49
N MET A 820 20.44 -50.97 -4.79
CA MET A 820 20.77 -49.54 -4.72
C MET A 820 21.53 -49.22 -3.43
N PHE A 821 22.71 -48.61 -3.55
CA PHE A 821 23.46 -48.13 -2.39
C PHE A 821 22.81 -46.85 -1.83
N ARG A 822 22.42 -46.85 -0.55
CA ARG A 822 21.59 -45.78 0.04
C ARG A 822 22.35 -44.47 0.34
N LEU A 823 23.65 -44.41 0.05
CA LEU A 823 24.47 -43.22 0.25
C LEU A 823 24.91 -42.63 -1.10
N PRO A 824 24.91 -41.29 -1.25
CA PRO A 824 25.39 -40.64 -2.46
C PRO A 824 26.91 -40.81 -2.60
N PHE A 825 27.37 -41.13 -3.80
CA PHE A 825 28.80 -41.29 -4.08
C PHE A 825 29.40 -40.06 -4.78
N PHE A 826 30.60 -39.66 -4.36
CA PHE A 826 31.41 -38.63 -4.99
C PHE A 826 32.76 -39.23 -5.38
N ALA A 827 33.18 -39.01 -6.62
CA ALA A 827 34.53 -39.36 -7.00
C ALA A 827 35.52 -38.29 -6.50
N VAL A 828 36.66 -38.74 -6.01
CA VAL A 828 37.81 -37.89 -5.68
C VAL A 828 38.78 -37.95 -6.86
N PRO A 829 38.83 -36.93 -7.73
CA PRO A 829 39.75 -36.94 -8.87
C PRO A 829 41.21 -36.83 -8.40
N PRO A 830 42.17 -37.36 -9.17
CA PRO A 830 43.59 -37.11 -8.92
C PRO A 830 43.91 -35.61 -8.91
N SER A 831 44.94 -35.20 -8.16
CA SER A 831 45.29 -33.78 -8.09
C SER A 831 45.72 -33.21 -9.45
N ARG A 832 45.60 -31.89 -9.64
CA ARG A 832 46.07 -31.25 -10.89
C ARG A 832 47.57 -31.47 -11.13
N ALA A 833 48.37 -31.55 -10.07
CA ALA A 833 49.79 -31.85 -10.15
C ALA A 833 50.05 -33.29 -10.63
N ASP A 834 49.28 -34.25 -10.10
CA ASP A 834 49.32 -35.66 -10.50
C ASP A 834 48.98 -35.86 -11.99
N LEU A 835 47.93 -35.19 -12.47
CA LEU A 835 47.51 -35.28 -13.88
C LEU A 835 48.53 -34.62 -14.82
N ALA A 836 49.12 -33.49 -14.42
CA ALA A 836 50.15 -32.81 -15.19
C ALA A 836 51.44 -33.64 -15.30
N ALA A 837 51.85 -34.31 -14.21
CA ALA A 837 53.00 -35.22 -14.20
C ALA A 837 52.78 -36.43 -15.12
N ALA A 838 51.63 -37.10 -14.99
CA ALA A 838 51.29 -38.26 -15.82
C ALA A 838 51.14 -37.91 -17.32
N LYS A 839 50.69 -36.69 -17.65
CA LYS A 839 50.62 -36.20 -19.04
C LYS A 839 52.02 -35.94 -19.62
N ARG A 840 52.95 -35.43 -18.82
CA ARG A 840 54.36 -35.25 -19.21
C ARG A 840 55.03 -36.59 -19.47
N GLU A 841 54.89 -37.54 -18.55
CA GLU A 841 55.43 -38.90 -18.69
C GLU A 841 54.90 -39.61 -19.94
N ARG A 842 53.59 -39.54 -20.21
CA ARG A 842 53.02 -40.10 -21.46
C ARG A 842 53.49 -39.39 -22.72
N SER A 843 53.75 -38.10 -22.66
CA SER A 843 54.33 -37.37 -23.79
C SER A 843 55.80 -37.74 -24.02
N GLU A 844 56.54 -38.06 -22.97
CA GLU A 844 57.91 -38.57 -23.03
C GLU A 844 57.94 -39.99 -23.60
N LEU A 845 57.10 -40.89 -23.08
CA LEU A 845 56.93 -42.24 -23.62
C LEU A 845 56.55 -42.22 -25.10
N LYS A 846 55.58 -41.40 -25.53
CA LYS A 846 55.24 -41.27 -26.95
C LYS A 846 56.40 -40.70 -27.79
N ARG A 847 57.22 -39.80 -27.22
CA ARG A 847 58.43 -39.29 -27.90
C ARG A 847 59.48 -40.38 -28.05
N ASP A 848 59.68 -41.19 -27.02
CA ASP A 848 60.63 -42.31 -27.04
C ASP A 848 60.16 -43.44 -27.94
N GLU A 849 58.86 -43.72 -28.00
CA GLU A 849 58.24 -44.71 -28.88
C GLU A 849 58.30 -44.25 -30.35
N ASN A 850 58.06 -42.96 -30.62
CA ASN A 850 58.25 -42.39 -31.95
C ASN A 850 59.73 -42.37 -32.37
N ARG A 851 60.65 -42.07 -31.43
CA ARG A 851 62.10 -42.14 -31.66
C ARG A 851 62.53 -43.58 -31.97
N SER A 852 62.06 -44.55 -31.19
CA SER A 852 62.34 -45.99 -31.40
C SER A 852 61.78 -46.48 -32.73
N ARG A 853 60.59 -46.00 -33.15
CA ARG A 853 60.02 -46.29 -34.48
C ARG A 853 60.82 -45.67 -35.62
N LEU A 854 61.37 -44.47 -35.43
CA LEU A 854 62.26 -43.81 -36.39
C LEU A 854 63.62 -44.55 -36.49
N GLU A 855 64.17 -45.01 -35.37
CA GLU A 855 65.40 -45.81 -35.31
C GLU A 855 65.21 -47.20 -35.94
N ALA A 856 64.12 -47.90 -35.64
CA ALA A 856 63.74 -49.15 -36.30
C ALA A 856 63.38 -49.01 -37.79
N GLY A 857 63.08 -47.78 -38.24
CA GLY A 857 62.94 -47.42 -39.65
C GLY A 857 64.30 -47.25 -40.32
N ARG A 858 65.25 -46.57 -39.65
CA ARG A 858 66.64 -46.41 -40.12
C ARG A 858 67.43 -47.71 -40.17
N ASP A 859 67.24 -48.61 -39.22
CA ASP A 859 67.89 -49.95 -39.25
C ASP A 859 67.35 -50.83 -40.40
N ARG A 860 66.12 -50.59 -40.86
CA ARG A 860 65.57 -51.24 -42.06
C ARG A 860 66.18 -50.68 -43.35
N GLU A 861 66.47 -49.39 -43.42
CA GLU A 861 67.22 -48.79 -44.55
C GLU A 861 68.68 -49.24 -44.54
N GLY A 862 69.35 -49.27 -43.38
CA GLY A 862 70.75 -49.71 -43.25
C GLY A 862 71.01 -51.21 -43.45
N ASN A 863 69.97 -52.06 -43.36
CA ASN A 863 70.01 -53.47 -43.77
C ASN A 863 69.72 -53.65 -45.27
N LEU A 864 69.00 -52.73 -45.90
CA LEU A 864 68.78 -52.74 -47.35
C LEU A 864 70.07 -52.33 -48.10
N ASP A 865 70.77 -51.30 -47.63
CA ASP A 865 72.05 -50.85 -48.21
C ASP A 865 73.15 -51.91 -48.07
N ARG A 866 73.23 -52.61 -46.92
CA ARG A 866 74.17 -53.73 -46.73
C ARG A 866 73.83 -54.98 -47.56
N PHE A 867 72.59 -55.14 -47.99
CA PHE A 867 72.19 -56.22 -48.91
C PHE A 867 72.44 -55.85 -50.38
N LEU A 868 72.57 -54.55 -50.69
CA LEU A 868 72.81 -54.03 -52.04
C LEU A 868 74.28 -53.69 -52.33
N ASP A 869 75.13 -53.57 -51.32
CA ASP A 869 76.60 -53.37 -51.45
C ASP A 869 77.43 -54.68 -51.55
N GLY A 870 76.77 -55.84 -51.63
CA GLY A 870 77.40 -57.12 -51.94
C GLY A 870 77.76 -57.24 -53.42
N ASN A 871 78.83 -56.58 -53.85
CA ASN A 871 79.34 -56.61 -55.22
C ASN A 871 79.87 -58.02 -55.62
N PRO A 872 79.25 -58.73 -56.58
CA PRO A 872 79.85 -59.88 -57.22
C PRO A 872 80.72 -59.35 -58.36
N LEU A 873 82.05 -59.41 -58.24
CA LEU A 873 83.08 -59.39 -59.30
C LEU A 873 84.39 -58.81 -58.74
N THR A 874 85.06 -59.56 -57.88
CA THR A 874 86.52 -59.70 -57.94
C THR A 874 86.83 -61.17 -57.75
N GLY A 875 87.23 -61.84 -58.84
CA GLY A 875 87.80 -63.16 -58.76
C GLY A 875 89.26 -63.06 -58.33
N GLU A 876 89.66 -63.93 -57.42
CA GLU A 876 90.84 -64.78 -57.61
C GLU A 876 90.72 -66.03 -56.72
N GLN A 877 90.72 -67.17 -57.43
CA GLN A 877 90.75 -68.60 -57.05
C GLN A 877 89.47 -69.27 -56.50
#